data_AF-A0A5S4G4X9-F1
#
_entry.id   AF-A0A5S4G4X9-F1
#
_cell.length_a   1.000
_cell.length_b   1.000
_cell.length_c   1.000
_cell.angle_alpha   90.00
_cell.angle_beta   90.00
_cell.angle_gamma   90.00
#
_symmetry.space_group_name_H-M   'P 1'
#
loop_
_entity.id
_entity.type
_entity.pdbx_description
1 polymer ?
#
loop_
_entity_poly.entity_id
_entity_poly.type
_entity_poly.pdbx_seq_one_letter_code
_entity_poly.pdbx_strand_id
1 'polypeptide(L)'
;MSDPSGPVAEPLRAAARELVDIAVTIQDAAAHATAALTDGALLRALPQAPSAARPAYRALLRATTNGQGLGYAFTGGRPATVAAKAGAMLGAESLAVRVLATSLRLRVAAVAVDHPELTGDPMLARLIEAAAADRDLEAVRALRALVKDRGAVHALSRLAPVFGEVLALRALLDENPLNDATAWLIATGKGFATADPITGMSNRAVAALDTGEGAARRIELTAEESARLSIRGSLLGFLGNLSTIGTTGRVLIQSVEGPDGVLRHVLHAPGMRMGRPDSRSPQDLLGAFSSAVLAASPYSRALAKAVADYGLPRGAELALVGHSAGGAAIMNLAQDPDFCARHVVTHAVAVGSPVDFKRPADPRTWVASITNQHDIIPTLDGQGAGTCFDLHPSWYVVDYADSTHLFPVCHSVERYLANLADDLPEAREHIDEQLTPFRGQVVRSQAYLLYDHPPEPAEFPFLTVPTHAVDGPGGTAELPIRCRDGSALTAYFAVRQEAAAGLLAGTGLGPAVLVAGRALVAVHVAWHRRTSVGGYRELQVGVVVPGPWRRRARLPAWPDLLRRVDLRRSGSFLVGSAADTATVHALGPRLWGGETYLTPLDLRLSARSVQVVADQILTLGGRLGPGLPMSDPGLVAYAREAGAVVRSCVRVRGRARLHPAPLLRLVVEPQSAHPLAGLLRELGLDSAHPLLCLSATTRQTLRDTAVPVPPA
;
A
#
# COMPACT_ATOMS: atom_id res chain seq x y z
N MET A 1 -18.78 34.69 11.38
CA MET A 1 -18.74 33.33 11.94
C MET A 1 -18.77 33.45 13.44
N SER A 2 -19.88 33.09 14.04
CA SER A 2 -20.09 33.05 15.48
C SER A 2 -19.19 31.96 16.06
N ASP A 3 -18.40 32.33 17.06
CA ASP A 3 -17.56 31.42 17.84
C ASP A 3 -18.39 30.24 18.38
N PRO A 4 -18.10 28.98 17.98
CA PRO A 4 -18.85 27.83 18.45
C PRO A 4 -18.44 27.41 19.88
N SER A 5 -17.43 28.07 20.48
CA SER A 5 -17.02 27.76 21.84
C SER A 5 -18.08 28.24 22.84
N GLY A 6 -18.50 27.33 23.73
CA GLY A 6 -19.34 27.74 24.86
C GLY A 6 -18.62 28.83 25.67
N PRO A 7 -19.34 29.73 26.39
CA PRO A 7 -18.75 30.85 27.14
C PRO A 7 -17.73 30.45 28.24
N VAL A 8 -17.51 29.14 28.45
CA VAL A 8 -16.60 28.54 29.43
C VAL A 8 -15.36 27.90 28.78
N ALA A 9 -15.40 27.48 27.51
CA ALA A 9 -14.27 26.82 26.84
C ALA A 9 -13.18 27.82 26.40
N GLU A 10 -13.57 29.00 25.92
CA GLU A 10 -12.62 30.02 25.46
C GLU A 10 -11.69 30.55 26.57
N PRO A 11 -12.17 30.85 27.80
CA PRO A 11 -11.28 31.19 28.91
C PRO A 11 -10.26 30.10 29.25
N LEU A 12 -10.62 28.82 29.11
CA LEU A 12 -9.72 27.70 29.34
C LEU A 12 -8.63 27.62 28.25
N ARG A 13 -9.00 27.82 26.98
CA ARG A 13 -8.04 27.89 25.87
C ARG A 13 -7.10 29.09 26.01
N ALA A 14 -7.61 30.25 26.41
CA ALA A 14 -6.82 31.45 26.65
C ALA A 14 -5.80 31.25 27.79
N ALA A 15 -6.23 30.68 28.92
CA ALA A 15 -5.33 30.34 30.02
C ALA A 15 -4.30 29.27 29.61
N ALA A 16 -4.70 28.28 28.82
CA ALA A 16 -3.78 27.28 28.28
C ALA A 16 -2.70 27.92 27.39
N ARG A 17 -3.07 28.89 26.55
CA ARG A 17 -2.13 29.67 25.72
C ARG A 17 -1.16 30.48 26.57
N GLU A 18 -1.65 31.19 27.58
CA GLU A 18 -0.80 31.96 28.50
C GLU A 18 0.21 31.07 29.22
N LEU A 19 -0.22 29.89 29.70
CA LEU A 19 0.69 28.94 30.34
C LEU A 19 1.76 28.39 29.39
N VAL A 20 1.51 28.33 28.08
CA VAL A 20 2.54 27.96 27.10
C VAL A 20 3.61 29.02 27.03
N ASP A 21 3.22 30.29 26.95
CA ASP A 21 4.17 31.42 26.91
C ASP A 21 5.01 31.48 28.19
N ILE A 22 4.39 31.22 29.35
CA ILE A 22 5.07 31.09 30.64
C ILE A 22 6.05 29.91 30.63
N ALA A 23 5.62 28.72 30.17
CA ALA A 23 6.47 27.54 30.13
C ALA A 23 7.71 27.76 29.23
N VAL A 24 7.52 28.38 28.06
CA VAL A 24 8.59 28.80 27.15
C VAL A 24 9.56 29.74 27.85
N THR A 25 9.06 30.76 28.53
CA THR A 25 9.90 31.73 29.26
C THR A 25 10.72 31.06 30.37
N ILE A 26 10.12 30.13 31.10
CA ILE A 26 10.81 29.34 32.13
C ILE A 26 11.90 28.47 31.52
N GLN A 27 11.63 27.83 30.37
CA GLN A 27 12.63 27.03 29.66
C GLN A 27 13.80 27.88 29.16
N ASP A 28 13.53 29.08 28.63
CA ASP A 28 14.58 30.03 28.21
C ASP A 28 15.41 30.46 29.42
N ALA A 29 14.79 30.76 30.57
CA ALA A 29 15.52 31.08 31.79
C ALA A 29 16.41 29.92 32.27
N ALA A 30 15.92 28.68 32.16
CA ALA A 30 16.70 27.48 32.46
C ALA A 30 17.88 27.27 31.51
N ALA A 31 17.71 27.57 30.22
CA ALA A 31 18.79 27.54 29.24
C ALA A 31 19.88 28.58 29.56
N HIS A 32 19.49 29.81 29.91
CA HIS A 32 20.44 30.84 30.35
C HIS A 32 21.18 30.44 31.64
N ALA A 33 20.48 29.88 32.63
CA ALA A 33 21.09 29.40 33.86
C ALA A 33 22.07 28.24 33.61
N THR A 34 21.73 27.32 32.71
CA THR A 34 22.60 26.20 32.33
C THR A 34 23.84 26.67 31.55
N ALA A 35 23.66 27.63 30.63
CA ALA A 35 24.76 28.26 29.92
C ALA A 35 25.73 28.97 30.89
N ALA A 36 25.19 29.71 31.86
CA ALA A 36 26.00 30.35 32.90
C ALA A 36 26.74 29.33 33.78
N LEU A 37 26.12 28.20 34.14
CA LEU A 37 26.75 27.10 34.89
C LEU A 37 27.91 26.43 34.15
N THR A 38 27.81 26.37 32.83
CA THR A 38 28.80 25.71 31.95
C THR A 38 29.79 26.69 31.34
N ASP A 39 29.70 27.98 31.67
CA ASP A 39 30.55 29.02 31.15
C ASP A 39 32.02 28.86 31.59
N GLY A 40 32.93 28.95 30.62
CA GLY A 40 34.36 28.73 30.86
C GLY A 40 35.03 29.79 31.73
N ALA A 41 34.49 31.01 31.83
CA ALA A 41 35.00 32.02 32.75
C ALA A 41 34.57 31.70 34.19
N LEU A 42 33.31 31.30 34.42
CA LEU A 42 32.85 30.87 35.74
C LEU A 42 33.61 29.63 36.24
N LEU A 43 33.79 28.62 35.38
CA LEU A 43 34.51 27.41 35.74
C LEU A 43 35.99 27.66 36.06
N ARG A 44 36.66 28.57 35.33
CA ARG A 44 38.05 29.00 35.63
C ARG A 44 38.15 29.84 36.90
N ALA A 45 37.10 30.59 37.26
CA ALA A 45 37.07 31.40 38.48
C ALA A 45 36.90 30.56 39.76
N LEU A 46 36.38 29.33 39.69
CA LEU A 46 36.20 28.45 40.86
C LEU A 46 37.48 28.19 41.66
N PRO A 47 38.63 27.84 41.04
CA PRO A 47 39.90 27.74 41.74
C PRO A 47 40.58 29.09 42.01
N GLN A 48 40.33 30.13 41.19
CA GLN A 48 41.05 31.41 41.26
C GLN A 48 40.45 32.43 42.23
N ALA A 49 39.12 32.44 42.40
CA ALA A 49 38.36 33.36 43.26
C ALA A 49 37.20 32.64 43.97
N PRO A 50 37.50 31.65 44.84
CA PRO A 50 36.49 30.73 45.37
C PRO A 50 35.42 31.40 46.24
N SER A 51 35.74 32.51 46.90
CA SER A 51 34.79 33.26 47.75
C SER A 51 33.65 33.90 46.95
N ALA A 52 33.90 34.29 45.70
CA ALA A 52 32.90 34.88 44.81
C ALA A 52 32.27 33.83 43.86
N ALA A 53 33.07 32.91 43.32
CA ALA A 53 32.61 31.94 42.33
C ALA A 53 31.76 30.80 42.93
N ARG A 54 32.07 30.32 44.15
CA ARG A 54 31.31 29.21 44.76
C ARG A 54 29.88 29.60 45.11
N PRO A 55 29.57 30.78 45.69
CA PRO A 55 28.20 31.20 45.90
C PRO A 55 27.41 31.33 44.60
N ALA A 56 27.99 31.93 43.56
CA ALA A 56 27.36 32.07 42.24
C ALA A 56 27.04 30.71 41.61
N TYR A 57 28.02 29.80 41.59
CA TYR A 57 27.84 28.44 41.06
C TYR A 57 26.78 27.67 41.87
N ARG A 58 26.80 27.75 43.21
CA ARG A 58 25.77 27.11 44.06
C ARG A 58 24.38 27.71 43.86
N ALA A 59 24.28 29.01 43.65
CA ALA A 59 22.99 29.67 43.41
C ALA A 59 22.39 29.21 42.08
N LEU A 60 23.19 29.20 41.01
CA LEU A 60 22.75 28.71 39.70
C LEU A 60 22.41 27.22 39.75
N LEU A 61 23.25 26.40 40.40
CA LEU A 61 22.99 24.97 40.53
C LEU A 61 21.70 24.71 41.32
N ARG A 62 21.49 25.42 42.43
CA ARG A 62 20.23 25.35 43.19
C ARG A 62 19.04 25.80 42.36
N ALA A 63 19.18 26.84 41.55
CA ALA A 63 18.10 27.31 40.69
C ALA A 63 17.68 26.23 39.67
N THR A 64 18.62 25.45 39.12
CA THR A 64 18.37 24.41 38.11
C THR A 64 18.15 22.99 38.67
N THR A 65 18.13 22.81 40.00
CA THR A 65 17.86 21.49 40.62
C THR A 65 16.84 21.52 41.75
N ASN A 66 16.50 22.69 42.30
CA ASN A 66 15.55 22.80 43.42
C ASN A 66 14.11 22.82 42.91
N GLY A 67 13.24 21.99 43.49
CA GLY A 67 11.80 21.97 43.19
C GLY A 67 11.05 23.25 43.57
N GLN A 68 11.62 24.11 44.42
CA GLN A 68 11.11 25.46 44.71
C GLN A 68 11.66 26.53 43.74
N GLY A 69 12.55 26.15 42.82
CA GLY A 69 13.13 26.98 41.76
C GLY A 69 12.65 26.55 40.38
N LEU A 70 13.56 26.39 39.41
CA LEU A 70 13.21 25.94 38.06
C LEU A 70 12.95 24.41 37.99
N GLY A 71 13.08 23.68 39.09
CA GLY A 71 13.09 22.21 39.08
C GLY A 71 14.36 21.68 38.43
N TYR A 72 14.37 20.41 38.04
CA TYR A 72 15.52 19.80 37.36
C TYR A 72 15.54 20.21 35.87
N ALA A 73 16.20 21.32 35.55
CA ALA A 73 16.01 22.03 34.28
C ALA A 73 17.29 22.22 33.47
N PHE A 74 18.20 21.25 33.46
CA PHE A 74 19.41 21.31 32.64
C PHE A 74 19.09 21.20 31.15
N THR A 75 19.48 22.20 30.35
CA THR A 75 19.25 22.23 28.90
C THR A 75 20.51 22.67 28.13
N GLY A 76 20.72 22.14 26.93
CA GLY A 76 21.80 22.56 26.02
C GLY A 76 23.18 21.94 26.27
N GLY A 77 23.76 21.32 25.22
CA GLY A 77 25.11 20.74 25.24
C GLY A 77 25.20 19.32 25.84
N ARG A 78 26.25 18.56 25.44
CA ARG A 78 26.48 17.17 25.86
C ARG A 78 26.47 16.91 27.39
N PRO A 79 27.14 17.71 28.24
CA PRO A 79 27.13 17.46 29.69
C PRO A 79 25.77 17.72 30.34
N ALA A 80 25.02 18.72 29.87
CA ALA A 80 23.66 18.99 30.35
C ALA A 80 22.68 17.88 29.93
N THR A 81 22.84 17.28 28.75
CA THR A 81 22.03 16.13 28.32
C THR A 81 22.22 14.91 29.23
N VAL A 82 23.44 14.68 29.71
CA VAL A 82 23.73 13.58 30.66
C VAL A 82 23.14 13.87 32.04
N ALA A 83 23.26 15.11 32.51
CA ALA A 83 22.60 15.55 33.74
C ALA A 83 21.07 15.41 33.64
N ALA A 84 20.45 15.97 32.59
CA ALA A 84 19.01 15.83 32.30
C ALA A 84 18.53 14.37 32.38
N LYS A 85 19.27 13.44 31.77
CA LYS A 85 18.99 12.00 31.84
C LYS A 85 19.08 11.42 33.25
N ALA A 86 20.04 11.89 34.06
CA ALA A 86 20.18 11.46 35.45
C ALA A 86 19.05 11.97 36.35
N GLY A 87 18.55 13.19 36.11
CA GLY A 87 17.39 13.74 36.83
C GLY A 87 16.08 13.07 36.47
N ALA A 88 15.87 12.76 35.18
CA ALA A 88 14.73 11.95 34.72
C ALA A 88 14.70 10.59 35.43
N MET A 89 15.81 9.84 35.47
CA MET A 89 15.90 8.58 36.22
C MET A 89 15.63 8.69 37.74
N LEU A 90 15.66 9.91 38.29
CA LEU A 90 15.43 10.20 39.71
C LEU A 90 14.05 10.80 39.98
N GLY A 91 13.15 10.90 38.98
CA GLY A 91 11.81 11.47 39.13
C GLY A 91 11.78 12.97 39.34
N ALA A 92 12.84 13.69 38.95
CA ALA A 92 12.98 15.11 39.22
C ALA A 92 12.40 15.96 38.07
N GLU A 93 11.21 16.52 38.28
CA GLU A 93 10.44 17.22 37.24
C GLU A 93 10.82 18.73 37.13
N SER A 94 10.91 19.24 35.89
CA SER A 94 11.13 20.67 35.58
C SER A 94 9.86 21.50 35.79
N LEU A 95 10.01 22.75 36.26
CA LEU A 95 8.87 23.68 36.38
C LEU A 95 8.24 23.97 35.01
N ALA A 96 9.06 24.09 33.96
CA ALA A 96 8.59 24.36 32.60
C ALA A 96 7.67 23.23 32.11
N VAL A 97 8.04 21.97 32.40
CA VAL A 97 7.25 20.78 32.08
C VAL A 97 5.93 20.77 32.84
N ARG A 98 5.93 21.06 34.15
CA ARG A 98 4.69 21.14 34.96
C ARG A 98 3.71 22.17 34.43
N VAL A 99 4.21 23.36 34.08
CA VAL A 99 3.39 24.45 33.54
C VAL A 99 2.80 24.04 32.19
N LEU A 100 3.61 23.44 31.31
CA LEU A 100 3.15 22.97 30.01
C LEU A 100 2.15 21.80 30.12
N ALA A 101 2.38 20.85 31.01
CA ALA A 101 1.43 19.78 31.34
C ALA A 101 0.09 20.36 31.85
N THR A 102 0.14 21.45 32.62
CA THR A 102 -1.06 22.16 33.08
C THR A 102 -1.80 22.83 31.93
N SER A 103 -1.08 23.44 30.97
CA SER A 103 -1.69 23.94 29.73
C SER A 103 -2.43 22.83 28.98
N LEU A 104 -1.80 21.67 28.77
CA LEU A 104 -2.42 20.54 28.08
C LEU A 104 -3.67 20.02 28.82
N ARG A 105 -3.63 19.95 30.15
CA ARG A 105 -4.82 19.60 30.96
C ARG A 105 -5.97 20.59 30.78
N LEU A 106 -5.68 21.89 30.69
CA LEU A 106 -6.70 22.91 30.42
C LEU A 106 -7.28 22.78 29.01
N ARG A 107 -6.48 22.40 28.01
CA ARG A 107 -6.98 22.10 26.65
C ARG A 107 -7.92 20.91 26.65
N VAL A 108 -7.53 19.81 27.29
CA VAL A 108 -8.39 18.63 27.46
C VAL A 108 -9.70 19.02 28.15
N ALA A 109 -9.65 19.87 29.18
CA ALA A 109 -10.84 20.37 29.86
C ALA A 109 -11.70 21.25 28.94
N ALA A 110 -11.09 22.12 28.12
CA ALA A 110 -11.81 22.95 27.16
C ALA A 110 -12.53 22.10 26.11
N VAL A 111 -11.85 21.09 25.55
CA VAL A 111 -12.46 20.13 24.61
C VAL A 111 -13.59 19.37 25.28
N ALA A 112 -13.42 18.92 26.53
CA ALA A 112 -14.45 18.21 27.28
C ALA A 112 -15.70 19.06 27.58
N VAL A 113 -15.60 20.39 27.58
CA VAL A 113 -16.75 21.31 27.65
C VAL A 113 -17.51 21.34 26.34
N ASP A 114 -16.80 21.40 25.21
CA ASP A 114 -17.40 21.43 23.87
C ASP A 114 -17.92 20.04 23.43
N HIS A 115 -17.41 18.96 24.05
CA HIS A 115 -17.75 17.56 23.79
C HIS A 115 -18.26 16.85 25.06
N PRO A 116 -19.54 17.05 25.46
CA PRO A 116 -20.10 16.46 26.68
C PRO A 116 -20.10 14.92 26.68
N GLU A 117 -20.03 14.30 25.50
CA GLU A 117 -19.82 12.87 25.35
C GLU A 117 -18.50 12.36 25.96
N LEU A 118 -17.51 13.24 26.18
CA LEU A 118 -16.25 12.89 26.80
C LEU A 118 -16.35 12.73 28.32
N THR A 119 -17.23 13.51 28.97
CA THR A 119 -17.38 13.55 30.42
C THR A 119 -18.51 12.66 30.92
N GLY A 120 -19.47 12.32 30.05
CA GLY A 120 -20.60 11.43 30.37
C GLY A 120 -20.24 9.95 30.57
N ASP A 121 -19.05 9.50 30.14
CA ASP A 121 -18.60 8.11 30.30
C ASP A 121 -17.57 7.99 31.45
N PRO A 122 -17.89 7.30 32.56
CA PRO A 122 -16.98 7.13 33.69
C PRO A 122 -15.67 6.42 33.33
N MET A 123 -15.67 5.53 32.33
CA MET A 123 -14.45 4.83 31.89
C MET A 123 -13.54 5.74 31.11
N LEU A 124 -14.12 6.64 30.31
CA LEU A 124 -13.39 7.62 29.53
C LEU A 124 -12.84 8.74 30.42
N ALA A 125 -13.66 9.27 31.33
CA ALA A 125 -13.24 10.23 32.34
C ALA A 125 -12.05 9.69 33.15
N ARG A 126 -12.12 8.43 33.60
CA ARG A 126 -11.01 7.79 34.32
C ARG A 126 -9.75 7.63 33.48
N LEU A 127 -9.89 7.34 32.18
CA LEU A 127 -8.75 7.25 31.27
C LEU A 127 -8.10 8.62 31.06
N ILE A 128 -8.89 9.65 30.81
CA ILE A 128 -8.43 11.03 30.65
C ILE A 128 -7.73 11.49 31.93
N GLU A 129 -8.32 11.28 33.10
CA GLU A 129 -7.71 11.61 34.40
C GLU A 129 -6.43 10.82 34.68
N ALA A 130 -6.39 9.53 34.36
CA ALA A 130 -5.20 8.70 34.58
C ALA A 130 -4.05 9.09 33.64
N ALA A 131 -4.35 9.37 32.37
CA ALA A 131 -3.38 9.90 31.42
C ALA A 131 -2.91 11.30 31.81
N ALA A 132 -3.80 12.13 32.37
CA ALA A 132 -3.45 13.46 32.84
C ALA A 132 -2.59 13.46 34.12
N ALA A 133 -2.70 12.44 34.95
CA ALA A 133 -2.03 12.37 36.25
C ALA A 133 -0.72 11.55 36.25
N ASP A 134 -0.17 11.22 35.08
CA ASP A 134 1.04 10.38 34.93
C ASP A 134 0.92 8.98 35.57
N ARG A 135 -0.30 8.42 35.60
CA ARG A 135 -0.55 7.10 36.20
C ARG A 135 -0.60 6.05 35.11
N ASP A 136 0.54 5.78 34.47
CA ASP A 136 0.68 4.88 33.31
C ASP A 136 -0.05 3.54 33.46
N LEU A 137 0.13 2.88 34.61
CA LEU A 137 -0.50 1.60 34.90
C LEU A 137 -2.02 1.71 34.98
N GLU A 138 -2.55 2.82 35.51
CA GLU A 138 -3.98 3.08 35.57
C GLU A 138 -4.55 3.50 34.22
N ALA A 139 -3.81 4.30 33.44
CA ALA A 139 -4.17 4.69 32.08
C ALA A 139 -4.25 3.47 31.16
N VAL A 140 -3.25 2.58 31.18
CA VAL A 140 -3.26 1.32 30.43
C VAL A 140 -4.39 0.41 30.89
N ARG A 141 -4.67 0.32 32.20
CA ARG A 141 -5.80 -0.45 32.72
C ARG A 141 -7.14 0.13 32.29
N ALA A 142 -7.30 1.46 32.32
CA ALA A 142 -8.51 2.15 31.90
C ALA A 142 -8.73 2.00 30.39
N LEU A 143 -7.70 2.17 29.58
CA LEU A 143 -7.76 1.95 28.13
C LEU A 143 -8.09 0.49 27.80
N ARG A 144 -7.43 -0.49 28.45
CA ARG A 144 -7.76 -1.91 28.28
C ARG A 144 -9.21 -2.22 28.68
N ALA A 145 -9.70 -1.62 29.75
CA ALA A 145 -11.09 -1.78 30.17
C ALA A 145 -12.05 -1.20 29.11
N LEU A 146 -11.77 0.01 28.63
CA LEU A 146 -12.56 0.69 27.59
C LEU A 146 -12.60 -0.13 26.28
N VAL A 147 -11.44 -0.62 25.84
CA VAL A 147 -11.32 -1.48 24.66
C VAL A 147 -12.03 -2.83 24.85
N LYS A 148 -11.96 -3.43 26.04
CA LYS A 148 -12.63 -4.69 26.34
C LYS A 148 -14.15 -4.56 26.35
N ASP A 149 -14.67 -3.44 26.88
CA ASP A 149 -16.11 -3.19 27.01
C ASP A 149 -16.74 -2.74 25.69
N ARG A 150 -16.08 -1.83 24.96
CA ARG A 150 -16.65 -1.14 23.79
C ARG A 150 -16.03 -1.52 22.45
N GLY A 151 -14.92 -2.25 22.46
CA GLY A 151 -14.10 -2.51 21.28
C GLY A 151 -13.15 -1.36 20.96
N ALA A 152 -12.03 -1.68 20.29
CA ALA A 152 -10.96 -0.71 20.02
C ALA A 152 -11.40 0.48 19.16
N VAL A 153 -12.24 0.22 18.16
CA VAL A 153 -12.73 1.23 17.22
C VAL A 153 -13.58 2.28 17.93
N HIS A 154 -14.51 1.85 18.78
CA HIS A 154 -15.37 2.77 19.53
C HIS A 154 -14.59 3.52 20.61
N ALA A 155 -13.65 2.86 21.28
CA ALA A 155 -12.76 3.50 22.25
C ALA A 155 -11.92 4.63 21.63
N LEU A 156 -11.32 4.38 20.45
CA LEU A 156 -10.56 5.40 19.71
C LEU A 156 -11.45 6.55 19.24
N SER A 157 -12.64 6.23 18.73
CA SER A 157 -13.58 7.25 18.25
C SER A 157 -14.01 8.23 19.35
N ARG A 158 -14.23 7.71 20.56
CA ARG A 158 -14.56 8.54 21.74
C ARG A 158 -13.39 9.37 22.24
N LEU A 159 -12.16 8.91 22.08
CA LEU A 159 -10.97 9.66 22.51
C LEU A 159 -10.50 10.67 21.47
N ALA A 160 -10.97 10.57 20.23
CA ALA A 160 -10.44 11.31 19.09
C ALA A 160 -10.33 12.84 19.33
N PRO A 161 -11.32 13.54 19.93
CA PRO A 161 -11.22 14.99 20.13
C PRO A 161 -10.07 15.43 21.06
N VAL A 162 -9.66 14.58 22.00
CA VAL A 162 -8.58 14.84 22.97
C VAL A 162 -7.31 14.03 22.69
N PHE A 163 -7.27 13.32 21.56
CA PHE A 163 -6.23 12.33 21.29
C PHE A 163 -4.85 12.97 21.19
N GLY A 164 -4.74 14.11 20.50
CA GLY A 164 -3.49 14.86 20.35
C GLY A 164 -2.95 15.34 21.70
N GLU A 165 -3.79 15.94 22.53
CA GLU A 165 -3.42 16.46 23.85
C GLU A 165 -2.99 15.33 24.80
N VAL A 166 -3.70 14.19 24.79
CA VAL A 166 -3.37 13.03 25.62
C VAL A 166 -2.02 12.43 25.20
N LEU A 167 -1.73 12.35 23.90
CA LEU A 167 -0.44 11.89 23.40
C LEU A 167 0.69 12.85 23.77
N ALA A 168 0.48 14.16 23.60
CA ALA A 168 1.47 15.17 23.98
C ALA A 168 1.74 15.15 25.48
N LEU A 169 0.71 14.99 26.31
CA LEU A 169 0.83 14.94 27.76
C LEU A 169 1.59 13.69 28.21
N ARG A 170 1.28 12.52 27.62
CA ARG A 170 2.02 11.29 27.89
C ARG A 170 3.49 11.41 27.49
N ALA A 171 3.76 11.91 26.29
CA ALA A 171 5.12 12.07 25.78
C ALA A 171 5.95 13.14 26.51
N LEU A 172 5.30 13.99 27.32
CA LEU A 172 5.96 14.99 28.17
C LEU A 172 6.24 14.44 29.59
N LEU A 173 5.47 13.44 30.03
CA LEU A 173 5.53 12.88 31.39
C LEU A 173 6.22 11.51 31.46
N ASP A 174 6.38 10.78 30.34
CA ASP A 174 7.00 9.44 30.30
C ASP A 174 8.52 9.41 30.55
N GLU A 175 9.12 10.56 30.90
CA GLU A 175 10.54 10.79 31.20
C GLU A 175 11.50 10.26 30.12
N ASN A 176 11.02 10.12 28.87
CA ASN A 176 11.81 9.65 27.75
C ASN A 176 12.36 10.85 26.94
N PRO A 177 13.67 11.14 27.03
CA PRO A 177 14.27 12.35 26.45
C PRO A 177 14.21 12.41 24.90
N LEU A 178 13.87 11.33 24.22
CA LEU A 178 13.63 11.31 22.76
C LEU A 178 12.21 11.78 22.39
N ASN A 179 11.23 11.58 23.28
CA ASN A 179 9.85 11.99 23.11
C ASN A 179 9.58 13.36 23.74
N ASP A 180 10.25 13.72 24.85
CA ASP A 180 10.02 14.99 25.57
C ASP A 180 10.23 16.23 24.69
N ALA A 181 11.29 16.25 23.89
CA ALA A 181 11.58 17.35 22.97
C ALA A 181 10.52 17.47 21.87
N THR A 182 9.97 16.33 21.43
CA THR A 182 8.89 16.27 20.45
C THR A 182 7.58 16.79 21.04
N ALA A 183 7.21 16.29 22.22
CA ALA A 183 6.04 16.72 22.95
C ALA A 183 6.08 18.22 23.24
N TRP A 184 7.26 18.74 23.62
CA TRP A 184 7.48 20.16 23.83
C TRP A 184 7.21 20.99 22.57
N LEU A 185 7.78 20.60 21.42
CA LEU A 185 7.60 21.33 20.16
C LEU A 185 6.14 21.36 19.71
N ILE A 186 5.45 20.22 19.81
CA ILE A 186 4.03 20.08 19.47
C ILE A 186 3.17 20.90 20.44
N ALA A 187 3.37 20.72 21.74
CA ALA A 187 2.56 21.37 22.78
C ALA A 187 2.75 22.89 22.82
N THR A 188 3.89 23.41 22.34
CA THR A 188 4.15 24.85 22.22
C THR A 188 3.83 25.42 20.83
N GLY A 189 3.46 24.57 19.85
CA GLY A 189 3.27 24.99 18.46
C GLY A 189 4.56 25.40 17.73
N LYS A 190 5.75 25.17 18.32
CA LYS A 190 7.05 25.59 17.78
C LYS A 190 7.67 24.63 16.77
N GLY A 191 7.11 23.42 16.61
CA GLY A 191 7.63 22.47 15.63
C GLY A 191 6.85 21.15 15.55
N PHE A 192 7.19 20.37 14.54
CA PHE A 192 6.52 19.11 14.21
C PHE A 192 7.04 17.92 15.02
N ALA A 193 6.25 16.84 15.01
CA ALA A 193 6.63 15.56 15.59
C ALA A 193 7.99 15.07 15.07
N THR A 194 9.00 14.88 15.94
CA THR A 194 10.31 14.32 15.53
C THR A 194 10.40 12.79 15.69
N ALA A 195 9.35 12.20 16.28
CA ALA A 195 9.11 10.77 16.38
C ALA A 195 7.61 10.48 16.28
N ASP A 196 7.28 9.30 15.77
CA ASP A 196 5.92 8.84 15.57
C ASP A 196 5.19 8.57 16.91
N PRO A 197 4.00 9.16 17.15
CA PRO A 197 3.27 8.99 18.41
C PRO A 197 2.75 7.58 18.69
N ILE A 198 2.63 6.72 17.66
CA ILE A 198 2.02 5.39 17.76
C ILE A 198 3.08 4.30 18.02
N THR A 199 4.24 4.42 17.40
CA THR A 199 5.32 3.42 17.34
C THR A 199 6.61 3.89 18.03
N GLY A 200 6.76 5.20 18.28
CA GLY A 200 7.98 5.81 18.82
C GLY A 200 9.15 5.87 17.83
N MET A 201 8.92 5.59 16.55
CA MET A 201 9.99 5.65 15.54
C MET A 201 10.37 7.10 15.22
N SER A 202 11.66 7.44 15.35
CA SER A 202 12.16 8.77 14.97
C SER A 202 11.97 9.05 13.47
N ASN A 203 11.78 10.32 13.09
CA ASN A 203 11.70 10.74 11.68
C ASN A 203 12.95 10.34 10.89
N ARG A 204 14.12 10.25 11.54
CA ARG A 204 15.36 9.76 10.92
C ARG A 204 15.28 8.29 10.54
N ALA A 205 14.67 7.46 11.39
CA ALA A 205 14.42 6.06 11.09
C ALA A 205 13.40 5.92 9.95
N VAL A 206 12.31 6.72 9.97
CA VAL A 206 11.32 6.77 8.89
C VAL A 206 11.98 7.17 7.57
N ALA A 207 12.78 8.24 7.55
CA ALA A 207 13.49 8.70 6.36
C ALA A 207 14.51 7.67 5.82
N ALA A 208 15.13 6.88 6.71
CA ALA A 208 16.05 5.82 6.30
C ALA A 208 15.32 4.59 5.72
N LEU A 209 14.09 4.31 6.17
CA LEU A 209 13.27 3.22 5.66
C LEU A 209 12.57 3.60 4.35
N ASP A 210 12.13 4.85 4.22
CA ASP A 210 11.28 5.31 3.12
C ASP A 210 12.05 6.09 2.04
N THR A 211 13.00 5.39 1.42
CA THR A 211 13.97 5.93 0.44
C THR A 211 13.46 5.92 -1.01
N GLY A 212 12.21 5.52 -1.24
CA GLY A 212 11.62 5.39 -2.58
C GLY A 212 11.76 6.66 -3.41
N GLU A 213 12.41 6.61 -4.56
CA GLU A 213 12.57 7.79 -5.42
C GLU A 213 11.26 8.32 -6.02
N GLY A 214 10.15 7.60 -5.82
CA GLY A 214 8.84 7.82 -6.42
C GLY A 214 8.84 7.43 -7.89
N ALA A 215 7.74 6.93 -8.42
CA ALA A 215 7.53 6.80 -9.86
C ALA A 215 6.05 6.89 -10.18
N ALA A 216 5.74 7.31 -11.40
CA ALA A 216 4.38 7.40 -11.90
C ALA A 216 4.31 6.75 -13.29
N ARG A 217 3.22 6.04 -13.56
CA ARG A 217 2.94 5.45 -14.86
C ARG A 217 1.51 5.76 -15.27
N ARG A 218 1.32 6.28 -16.49
CA ARG A 218 -0.02 6.49 -17.05
C ARG A 218 -0.83 5.21 -17.03
N ILE A 219 -2.09 5.35 -16.67
CA ILE A 219 -3.09 4.29 -16.77
C ILE A 219 -4.35 4.84 -17.42
N GLU A 220 -5.01 3.99 -18.20
CA GLU A 220 -6.35 4.28 -18.71
C GLU A 220 -7.37 3.95 -17.63
N LEU A 221 -8.31 4.86 -17.41
CA LEU A 221 -9.48 4.59 -16.57
C LEU A 221 -10.47 3.72 -17.34
N THR A 222 -11.20 2.88 -16.61
CA THR A 222 -12.32 2.15 -17.23
C THR A 222 -13.39 3.11 -17.73
N ALA A 223 -14.22 2.69 -18.70
CA ALA A 223 -15.31 3.52 -19.21
C ALA A 223 -16.28 3.95 -18.07
N GLU A 224 -16.50 3.07 -17.09
CA GLU A 224 -17.35 3.31 -15.94
C GLU A 224 -16.74 4.36 -14.97
N GLU A 225 -15.43 4.28 -14.72
CA GLU A 225 -14.73 5.30 -13.91
C GLU A 225 -14.71 6.65 -14.62
N SER A 226 -14.38 6.67 -15.92
CA SER A 226 -14.38 7.89 -16.73
C SER A 226 -15.74 8.58 -16.76
N ALA A 227 -16.84 7.82 -16.78
CA ALA A 227 -18.20 8.36 -16.76
C ALA A 227 -18.61 8.96 -15.41
N ARG A 228 -17.96 8.55 -14.31
CA ARG A 228 -18.18 9.09 -12.95
C ARG A 228 -17.35 10.32 -12.63
N LEU A 229 -16.28 10.59 -13.39
CA LEU A 229 -15.47 11.77 -13.17
C LEU A 229 -16.27 13.04 -13.41
N SER A 230 -16.02 14.06 -12.59
CA SER A 230 -16.64 15.36 -12.79
C SER A 230 -16.20 15.97 -14.12
N ILE A 231 -17.19 16.46 -14.88
CA ILE A 231 -16.98 17.15 -16.17
C ILE A 231 -16.75 18.66 -16.00
N ARG A 232 -16.98 19.19 -14.80
CA ARG A 232 -16.74 20.58 -14.42
C ARG A 232 -16.01 20.66 -13.09
N GLY A 233 -15.24 21.72 -12.87
CA GLY A 233 -14.56 21.88 -11.60
C GLY A 233 -15.46 22.42 -10.48
N SER A 234 -15.34 21.82 -9.30
CA SER A 234 -15.92 22.24 -8.03
C SER A 234 -15.25 21.45 -6.91
N LEU A 235 -15.32 21.92 -5.67
CA LEU A 235 -14.78 21.20 -4.53
C LEU A 235 -15.37 19.77 -4.44
N LEU A 236 -16.70 19.66 -4.45
CA LEU A 236 -17.38 18.36 -4.37
C LEU A 236 -17.04 17.46 -5.56
N GLY A 237 -16.90 18.01 -6.76
CA GLY A 237 -16.48 17.26 -7.95
C GLY A 237 -15.06 16.73 -7.81
N PHE A 238 -14.14 17.54 -7.26
CA PHE A 238 -12.76 17.13 -7.04
C PHE A 238 -12.63 16.05 -5.96
N LEU A 239 -13.41 16.13 -4.88
CA LEU A 239 -13.48 15.07 -3.87
C LEU A 239 -14.19 13.80 -4.39
N GLY A 240 -15.23 13.96 -5.21
CA GLY A 240 -15.90 12.84 -5.90
C GLY A 240 -14.96 12.09 -6.85
N ASN A 241 -14.05 12.80 -7.51
CA ASN A 241 -12.99 12.19 -8.30
C ASN A 241 -12.04 11.34 -7.43
N LEU A 242 -11.67 11.82 -6.23
CA LEU A 242 -10.85 11.04 -5.28
C LEU A 242 -11.54 9.74 -4.87
N SER A 243 -12.85 9.79 -4.58
CA SER A 243 -13.65 8.59 -4.30
C SER A 243 -13.70 7.65 -5.51
N THR A 244 -13.88 8.19 -6.72
CA THR A 244 -13.96 7.42 -7.97
C THR A 244 -12.67 6.65 -8.27
N ILE A 245 -11.50 7.29 -8.13
CA ILE A 245 -10.21 6.61 -8.36
C ILE A 245 -9.76 5.77 -7.15
N GLY A 246 -10.26 6.09 -5.96
CA GLY A 246 -10.02 5.37 -4.72
C GLY A 246 -8.55 5.29 -4.28
N THR A 247 -8.30 4.64 -3.15
CA THR A 247 -6.97 4.54 -2.53
C THR A 247 -6.19 3.32 -3.01
N THR A 248 -5.92 3.26 -4.32
CA THR A 248 -5.31 2.08 -4.98
C THR A 248 -3.90 2.33 -5.51
N GLY A 249 -3.20 3.33 -4.96
CA GLY A 249 -1.94 3.85 -5.51
C GLY A 249 -2.15 4.78 -6.69
N ARG A 250 -3.39 5.22 -6.95
CA ARG A 250 -3.76 6.01 -8.13
C ARG A 250 -3.88 7.50 -7.79
N VAL A 251 -3.60 8.34 -8.77
CA VAL A 251 -3.86 9.78 -8.75
C VAL A 251 -4.43 10.22 -10.08
N LEU A 252 -5.08 11.39 -10.11
CA LEU A 252 -5.68 11.95 -11.30
C LEU A 252 -5.15 13.37 -11.51
N ILE A 253 -4.84 13.72 -12.75
CA ILE A 253 -4.55 15.09 -13.17
C ILE A 253 -5.59 15.49 -14.22
N GLN A 254 -6.30 16.58 -13.96
CA GLN A 254 -7.27 17.16 -14.89
C GLN A 254 -6.79 18.52 -15.39
N SER A 255 -7.11 18.83 -16.66
CA SER A 255 -7.03 20.19 -17.19
C SER A 255 -8.44 20.75 -17.30
N VAL A 256 -8.64 21.92 -16.72
CA VAL A 256 -9.91 22.62 -16.67
C VAL A 256 -9.74 23.94 -17.41
N GLU A 257 -10.57 24.18 -18.41
CA GLU A 257 -10.70 25.49 -19.03
C GLU A 257 -11.54 26.35 -18.09
N GLY A 258 -10.93 27.36 -17.45
CA GLY A 258 -11.61 28.24 -16.51
C GLY A 258 -12.73 29.07 -17.17
N PRO A 259 -13.59 29.71 -16.37
CA PRO A 259 -14.64 30.60 -16.91
C PRO A 259 -14.09 31.77 -17.75
N ASP A 260 -12.82 32.12 -17.55
CA ASP A 260 -12.05 33.13 -18.28
C ASP A 260 -11.34 32.59 -19.54
N GLY A 261 -11.55 31.31 -19.88
CA GLY A 261 -10.91 30.63 -21.02
C GLY A 261 -9.45 30.22 -20.77
N VAL A 262 -8.91 30.46 -19.57
CA VAL A 262 -7.53 30.08 -19.23
C VAL A 262 -7.49 28.61 -18.82
N LEU A 263 -6.58 27.85 -19.42
CA LEU A 263 -6.37 26.45 -19.08
C LEU A 263 -5.59 26.32 -17.77
N ARG A 264 -6.18 25.67 -16.77
CA ARG A 264 -5.59 25.39 -15.46
C ARG A 264 -5.61 23.90 -15.16
N HIS A 265 -4.84 23.48 -14.16
CA HIS A 265 -4.69 22.06 -13.85
C HIS A 265 -5.04 21.75 -12.40
N VAL A 266 -5.59 20.56 -12.16
CA VAL A 266 -5.95 20.07 -10.83
C VAL A 266 -5.29 18.71 -10.62
N LEU A 267 -4.52 18.57 -9.54
CA LEU A 267 -3.98 17.30 -9.06
C LEU A 267 -4.86 16.75 -7.94
N HIS A 268 -5.35 15.53 -8.10
CA HIS A 268 -6.15 14.81 -7.12
C HIS A 268 -5.31 13.70 -6.49
N ALA A 269 -5.03 13.80 -5.19
CA ALA A 269 -4.25 12.83 -4.42
C ALA A 269 -5.09 12.12 -3.34
N PRO A 270 -5.48 10.85 -3.55
CA PRO A 270 -6.21 10.06 -2.56
C PRO A 270 -5.38 9.70 -1.33
N GLY A 271 -6.07 9.24 -0.28
CA GLY A 271 -5.48 8.69 0.93
C GLY A 271 -4.79 7.33 0.74
N MET A 272 -4.51 6.68 1.87
CA MET A 272 -3.79 5.41 1.90
C MET A 272 -4.65 4.20 1.49
N ARG A 273 -4.00 3.21 0.88
CA ARG A 273 -4.57 1.89 0.60
C ARG A 273 -4.61 1.06 1.87
N MET A 274 -5.79 0.56 2.24
CA MET A 274 -5.89 -0.47 3.29
C MET A 274 -5.26 -1.79 2.82
N GLY A 275 -4.33 -2.33 3.61
CA GLY A 275 -3.70 -3.62 3.31
C GLY A 275 -2.34 -3.78 3.99
N ARG A 276 -1.65 -4.89 3.70
CA ARG A 276 -0.25 -5.05 4.12
C ARG A 276 0.64 -4.08 3.34
N PRO A 277 1.63 -3.44 3.99
CA PRO A 277 2.67 -2.69 3.29
C PRO A 277 3.33 -3.61 2.26
N ASP A 278 3.49 -3.14 1.03
CA ASP A 278 4.15 -3.92 -0.01
C ASP A 278 5.25 -3.16 -0.75
N SER A 279 5.64 -1.97 -0.28
CA SER A 279 6.74 -1.15 -0.85
C SER A 279 6.66 -0.95 -2.37
N ARG A 280 5.46 -1.16 -2.93
CA ARG A 280 5.16 -1.01 -4.34
C ARG A 280 4.34 0.24 -4.60
N SER A 281 3.76 0.85 -3.58
CA SER A 281 2.83 1.97 -3.69
C SER A 281 3.07 2.93 -2.54
N PRO A 282 3.25 4.23 -2.82
CA PRO A 282 3.50 5.24 -1.79
C PRO A 282 2.26 5.55 -0.94
N GLN A 283 1.10 5.02 -1.33
CA GLN A 283 -0.14 5.08 -0.55
C GLN A 283 -0.22 3.94 0.49
N ASP A 284 0.84 3.22 0.81
CA ASP A 284 0.79 2.24 1.92
C ASP A 284 0.91 2.93 3.30
N LEU A 285 0.83 2.15 4.38
CA LEU A 285 0.87 2.69 5.74
C LEU A 285 2.18 3.46 6.01
N LEU A 286 3.33 2.95 5.56
CA LEU A 286 4.63 3.60 5.76
C LEU A 286 4.69 4.93 4.98
N GLY A 287 4.23 4.92 3.72
CA GLY A 287 4.18 6.11 2.88
C GLY A 287 3.19 7.19 3.36
N ALA A 288 2.10 6.78 4.01
CA ALA A 288 1.18 7.70 4.68
C ALA A 288 1.85 8.44 5.84
N PHE A 289 2.56 7.69 6.70
CA PHE A 289 3.31 8.26 7.82
C PHE A 289 4.43 9.19 7.36
N SER A 290 5.24 8.76 6.39
CA SER A 290 6.34 9.58 5.88
C SER A 290 5.83 10.89 5.27
N SER A 291 4.67 10.85 4.60
CA SER A 291 4.04 12.06 4.05
C SER A 291 3.61 13.03 5.14
N ALA A 292 3.10 12.55 6.27
CA ALA A 292 2.75 13.38 7.41
C ALA A 292 3.98 14.05 8.05
N VAL A 293 5.01 13.27 8.41
CA VAL A 293 6.11 13.76 9.27
C VAL A 293 7.32 14.32 8.51
N LEU A 294 7.52 13.96 7.24
CA LEU A 294 8.65 14.45 6.44
C LEU A 294 8.20 15.58 5.49
N ALA A 295 9.14 16.45 5.14
CA ALA A 295 8.95 17.48 4.11
C ALA A 295 8.87 16.89 2.69
N ALA A 296 9.38 15.68 2.48
CA ALA A 296 9.30 14.96 1.22
C ALA A 296 9.17 13.45 1.45
N SER A 297 8.30 12.79 0.69
CA SER A 297 8.03 11.35 0.74
C SER A 297 8.06 10.74 -0.67
N PRO A 298 8.12 9.41 -0.85
CA PRO A 298 7.96 8.79 -2.16
C PRO A 298 6.63 9.18 -2.80
N TYR A 299 5.59 9.45 -1.99
CA TYR A 299 4.31 9.94 -2.49
C TYR A 299 4.47 11.31 -3.17
N SER A 300 5.01 12.33 -2.47
CA SER A 300 5.19 13.65 -3.08
C SER A 300 6.15 13.63 -4.28
N ARG A 301 7.20 12.80 -4.24
CA ARG A 301 8.10 12.58 -5.40
C ARG A 301 7.38 11.93 -6.58
N ALA A 302 6.51 10.94 -6.34
CA ALA A 302 5.71 10.30 -7.37
C ALA A 302 4.67 11.26 -7.96
N LEU A 303 4.05 12.13 -7.14
CA LEU A 303 3.19 13.22 -7.61
C LEU A 303 3.93 14.17 -8.55
N ALA A 304 5.14 14.62 -8.16
CA ALA A 304 5.96 15.47 -9.01
C ALA A 304 6.28 14.82 -10.37
N LYS A 305 6.58 13.52 -10.38
CA LYS A 305 6.81 12.73 -11.61
C LYS A 305 5.54 12.60 -12.47
N ALA A 306 4.37 12.45 -11.86
CA ALA A 306 3.09 12.43 -12.59
C ALA A 306 2.76 13.78 -13.23
N VAL A 307 3.01 14.89 -12.52
CA VAL A 307 2.85 16.27 -13.04
C VAL A 307 3.83 16.52 -14.19
N ALA A 308 5.10 16.14 -14.03
CA ALA A 308 6.10 16.26 -15.09
C ALA A 308 5.72 15.46 -16.34
N ASP A 309 5.29 14.20 -16.18
CA ASP A 309 4.86 13.36 -17.30
C ASP A 309 3.60 13.94 -17.96
N TYR A 310 2.65 14.50 -17.20
CA TYR A 310 1.43 15.12 -17.76
C TYR A 310 1.74 16.26 -18.74
N GLY A 311 2.87 16.95 -18.53
CA GLY A 311 3.41 17.95 -19.44
C GLY A 311 2.76 19.33 -19.27
N LEU A 312 2.66 19.81 -18.04
CA LEU A 312 2.10 21.14 -17.76
C LEU A 312 3.02 22.22 -18.39
N PRO A 313 2.46 23.21 -19.11
CA PRO A 313 3.24 24.35 -19.59
C PRO A 313 3.91 25.11 -18.45
N ARG A 314 5.04 25.77 -18.76
CA ARG A 314 5.72 26.63 -17.78
C ARG A 314 4.79 27.78 -17.38
N GLY A 315 4.66 28.02 -16.07
CA GLY A 315 3.77 29.05 -15.54
C GLY A 315 2.29 28.65 -15.46
N ALA A 316 1.94 27.41 -15.83
CA ALA A 316 0.58 26.94 -15.69
C ALA A 316 0.15 26.88 -14.22
N GLU A 317 -1.08 27.32 -13.96
CA GLU A 317 -1.66 27.33 -12.63
C GLU A 317 -2.12 25.92 -12.24
N LEU A 318 -1.77 25.52 -11.02
CA LEU A 318 -2.02 24.20 -10.47
C LEU A 318 -2.73 24.32 -9.11
N ALA A 319 -3.91 23.71 -9.00
CA ALA A 319 -4.56 23.43 -7.73
C ALA A 319 -4.23 22.00 -7.28
N LEU A 320 -3.91 21.84 -6.00
CA LEU A 320 -3.66 20.55 -5.38
C LEU A 320 -4.83 20.21 -4.45
N VAL A 321 -5.45 19.05 -4.62
CA VAL A 321 -6.57 18.58 -3.78
C VAL A 321 -6.24 17.18 -3.27
N GLY A 322 -6.19 17.03 -1.95
CA GLY A 322 -5.74 15.79 -1.32
C GLY A 322 -6.57 15.39 -0.12
N HIS A 323 -6.70 14.09 0.10
CA HIS A 323 -7.36 13.49 1.26
C HIS A 323 -6.40 12.61 2.04
N SER A 324 -6.45 12.65 3.37
CA SER A 324 -5.63 11.81 4.26
C SER A 324 -4.13 11.91 3.93
N ALA A 325 -3.45 10.78 3.73
CA ALA A 325 -2.05 10.72 3.27
C ALA A 325 -1.78 11.56 2.01
N GLY A 326 -2.76 11.67 1.11
CA GLY A 326 -2.67 12.47 -0.11
C GLY A 326 -2.66 13.97 0.17
N GLY A 327 -3.39 14.45 1.19
CA GLY A 327 -3.34 15.84 1.64
C GLY A 327 -1.96 16.21 2.19
N ALA A 328 -1.37 15.34 3.01
CA ALA A 328 0.00 15.52 3.48
C ALA A 328 1.02 15.52 2.33
N ALA A 329 0.83 14.66 1.33
CA ALA A 329 1.70 14.57 0.16
C ALA A 329 1.60 15.80 -0.77
N ILE A 330 0.41 16.37 -0.99
CA ILE A 330 0.27 17.62 -1.76
C ILE A 330 0.88 18.81 -1.03
N MET A 331 0.76 18.84 0.31
CA MET A 331 1.38 19.92 1.08
C MET A 331 2.89 19.82 1.02
N ASN A 332 3.47 18.61 1.10
CA ASN A 332 4.91 18.39 0.84
C ASN A 332 5.34 18.90 -0.54
N LEU A 333 4.51 18.71 -1.57
CA LEU A 333 4.77 19.23 -2.91
C LEU A 333 4.69 20.76 -2.96
N ALA A 334 3.73 21.36 -2.23
CA ALA A 334 3.60 22.81 -2.12
C ALA A 334 4.74 23.47 -1.32
N GLN A 335 5.41 22.75 -0.41
CA GLN A 335 6.60 23.26 0.31
C GLN A 335 7.90 23.14 -0.50
N ASP A 336 7.91 22.37 -1.60
CA ASP A 336 9.10 22.13 -2.41
C ASP A 336 9.40 23.36 -3.28
N PRO A 337 10.48 24.12 -2.99
CA PRO A 337 10.81 25.32 -3.76
C PRO A 337 11.13 25.02 -5.22
N ASP A 338 11.72 23.85 -5.51
CA ASP A 338 12.06 23.46 -6.89
C ASP A 338 10.81 23.12 -7.69
N PHE A 339 9.80 22.53 -7.04
CA PHE A 339 8.50 22.29 -7.66
C PHE A 339 7.77 23.61 -7.92
N CYS A 340 7.68 24.49 -6.92
CA CYS A 340 7.03 25.80 -7.03
C CYS A 340 7.77 26.77 -7.99
N ALA A 341 9.07 26.59 -8.21
CA ALA A 341 9.80 27.34 -9.23
C ALA A 341 9.42 26.93 -10.67
N ARG A 342 8.93 25.68 -10.86
CA ARG A 342 8.51 25.14 -12.17
C ARG A 342 7.02 25.32 -12.43
N HIS A 343 6.20 25.23 -11.38
CA HIS A 343 4.74 25.26 -11.47
C HIS A 343 4.16 26.30 -10.52
N VAL A 344 3.12 27.02 -10.96
CA VAL A 344 2.45 28.02 -10.12
C VAL A 344 1.37 27.34 -9.30
N VAL A 345 1.71 26.93 -8.08
CA VAL A 345 0.75 26.34 -7.15
C VAL A 345 -0.11 27.46 -6.55
N THR A 346 -1.36 27.56 -7.01
CA THR A 346 -2.28 28.63 -6.57
C THR A 346 -3.12 28.20 -5.38
N HIS A 347 -3.50 26.92 -5.30
CA HIS A 347 -4.37 26.38 -4.27
C HIS A 347 -3.86 25.05 -3.73
N ALA A 348 -4.00 24.82 -2.42
CA ALA A 348 -3.82 23.52 -1.79
C ALA A 348 -5.00 23.26 -0.83
N VAL A 349 -5.83 22.26 -1.14
CA VAL A 349 -6.99 21.86 -0.35
C VAL A 349 -6.72 20.49 0.26
N ALA A 350 -6.47 20.45 1.58
CA ALA A 350 -6.19 19.24 2.33
C ALA A 350 -7.41 18.85 3.19
N VAL A 351 -7.90 17.63 2.99
CA VAL A 351 -9.10 17.12 3.69
C VAL A 351 -8.72 15.93 4.57
N GLY A 352 -9.05 15.97 5.85
CA GLY A 352 -8.75 14.92 6.82
C GLY A 352 -7.27 14.57 6.88
N SER A 353 -6.38 15.57 6.84
CA SER A 353 -4.94 15.36 6.62
C SER A 353 -4.09 16.05 7.70
N PRO A 354 -3.01 15.43 8.19
CA PRO A 354 -2.07 16.03 9.15
C PRO A 354 -1.13 17.00 8.41
N VAL A 355 -1.47 18.30 8.42
CA VAL A 355 -0.78 19.34 7.65
C VAL A 355 -0.38 20.57 8.48
N ASP A 356 -0.63 20.55 9.79
CA ASP A 356 -0.55 21.72 10.67
C ASP A 356 0.87 22.30 10.79
N PHE A 357 1.91 21.50 10.54
CA PHE A 357 3.29 21.99 10.53
C PHE A 357 3.88 22.17 9.12
N LYS A 358 3.05 22.08 8.08
CA LYS A 358 3.48 22.26 6.68
C LYS A 358 3.24 23.70 6.25
N ARG A 359 4.06 24.23 5.33
CA ARG A 359 3.91 25.59 4.79
C ARG A 359 4.24 25.63 3.30
N PRO A 360 3.41 26.25 2.44
CA PRO A 360 3.76 26.39 1.03
C PRO A 360 5.02 27.26 0.87
N ALA A 361 5.83 26.95 -0.15
CA ALA A 361 7.02 27.72 -0.48
C ALA A 361 6.67 29.13 -1.02
N ASP A 362 5.54 29.25 -1.73
CA ASP A 362 4.98 30.54 -2.14
C ASP A 362 3.89 30.99 -1.14
N PRO A 363 4.08 32.11 -0.43
CA PRO A 363 3.07 32.61 0.52
C PRO A 363 1.76 33.05 -0.14
N ARG A 364 1.71 33.15 -1.47
CA ARG A 364 0.48 33.47 -2.23
C ARG A 364 -0.38 32.23 -2.50
N THR A 365 0.13 31.02 -2.25
CA THR A 365 -0.67 29.81 -2.36
C THR A 365 -1.78 29.86 -1.30
N TRP A 366 -3.03 29.83 -1.75
CA TRP A 366 -4.17 29.75 -0.85
C TRP A 366 -4.34 28.32 -0.34
N VAL A 367 -4.48 28.15 0.98
CA VAL A 367 -4.54 26.84 1.63
C VAL A 367 -5.86 26.71 2.39
N ALA A 368 -6.53 25.58 2.18
CA ALA A 368 -7.67 25.15 2.99
C ALA A 368 -7.39 23.81 3.68
N SER A 369 -7.62 23.76 4.99
CA SER A 369 -7.55 22.54 5.80
C SER A 369 -8.93 22.22 6.35
N ILE A 370 -9.46 21.04 6.04
CA ILE A 370 -10.79 20.59 6.50
C ILE A 370 -10.62 19.32 7.32
N THR A 371 -10.90 19.38 8.63
CA THR A 371 -10.69 18.30 9.59
C THR A 371 -11.96 18.00 10.38
N ASN A 372 -12.13 16.74 10.76
CA ASN A 372 -13.18 16.31 11.66
C ASN A 372 -12.58 16.01 13.05
N GLN A 373 -13.15 16.55 14.11
CA GLN A 373 -12.67 16.40 15.49
C GLN A 373 -12.68 14.94 15.98
N HIS A 374 -13.47 14.07 15.34
CA HIS A 374 -13.52 12.64 15.64
C HIS A 374 -12.64 11.80 14.71
N ASP A 375 -11.92 12.43 13.81
CA ASP A 375 -10.93 11.81 12.94
C ASP A 375 -9.53 11.93 13.57
N ILE A 376 -8.95 10.80 13.93
CA ILE A 376 -7.63 10.76 14.57
C ILE A 376 -6.47 11.01 13.60
N ILE A 377 -6.70 10.96 12.28
CA ILE A 377 -5.62 11.02 11.30
C ILE A 377 -5.05 12.43 11.14
N PRO A 378 -5.87 13.50 11.06
CA PRO A 378 -5.36 14.88 11.14
C PRO A 378 -4.48 15.12 12.36
N THR A 379 -4.79 14.51 13.50
CA THR A 379 -4.10 14.80 14.76
C THR A 379 -2.75 14.11 14.95
N LEU A 380 -2.32 13.30 13.97
CA LEU A 380 -1.07 12.55 14.04
C LEU A 380 0.19 13.42 13.93
N ASP A 381 0.08 14.66 13.42
CA ASP A 381 1.18 15.63 13.49
C ASP A 381 1.25 16.36 14.84
N GLY A 382 0.29 16.09 15.74
CA GLY A 382 0.26 16.53 17.13
C GLY A 382 -0.71 17.67 17.43
N GLN A 383 -1.46 18.19 16.45
CA GLN A 383 -2.48 19.20 16.69
C GLN A 383 -3.89 18.58 16.67
N GLY A 384 -4.77 19.01 17.58
CA GLY A 384 -6.13 18.50 17.69
C GLY A 384 -7.15 19.58 18.06
N ALA A 385 -8.36 19.17 18.44
CA ALA A 385 -9.45 20.10 18.79
C ALA A 385 -9.13 20.99 20.02
N GLY A 386 -8.17 20.57 20.85
CA GLY A 386 -7.70 21.34 22.00
C GLY A 386 -6.58 22.33 21.66
N THR A 387 -6.13 22.39 20.41
CA THR A 387 -5.09 23.33 19.97
C THR A 387 -5.47 24.76 20.35
N CYS A 388 -4.60 25.42 21.12
CA CYS A 388 -4.86 26.77 21.62
C CYS A 388 -4.02 27.81 20.89
N PHE A 389 -3.50 27.54 19.69
CA PHE A 389 -2.71 28.48 18.90
C PHE A 389 -3.21 28.49 17.46
N ASP A 390 -3.03 29.61 16.79
CA ASP A 390 -3.22 29.68 15.35
C ASP A 390 -1.85 29.54 14.65
N LEU A 391 -1.59 28.36 14.10
CA LEU A 391 -0.33 28.06 13.41
C LEU A 391 -0.26 28.74 12.03
N HIS A 392 -1.41 29.01 11.41
CA HIS A 392 -1.53 29.53 10.06
C HIS A 392 -2.70 30.52 9.93
N PRO A 393 -2.55 31.76 10.42
CA PRO A 393 -3.61 32.76 10.40
C PRO A 393 -4.06 33.19 9.00
N SER A 394 -3.30 32.83 7.96
CA SER A 394 -3.65 33.09 6.56
C SER A 394 -4.36 31.93 5.88
N TRP A 395 -4.57 30.80 6.55
CA TRP A 395 -5.23 29.63 5.98
C TRP A 395 -6.73 29.67 6.27
N TYR A 396 -7.50 29.02 5.39
CA TYR A 396 -8.89 28.72 5.66
C TYR A 396 -8.99 27.37 6.38
N VAL A 397 -9.20 27.39 7.69
CA VAL A 397 -9.28 26.17 8.52
C VAL A 397 -10.72 25.91 8.91
N VAL A 398 -11.18 24.69 8.65
CA VAL A 398 -12.51 24.18 9.02
C VAL A 398 -12.30 22.95 9.88
N ASP A 399 -12.51 23.08 11.18
CA ASP A 399 -12.51 21.96 12.12
C ASP A 399 -13.94 21.78 12.67
N TYR A 400 -14.53 20.61 12.45
CA TYR A 400 -15.95 20.36 12.72
C TYR A 400 -16.19 19.00 13.39
N ALA A 401 -17.36 18.83 13.99
CA ALA A 401 -17.84 17.54 14.45
C ALA A 401 -19.04 17.10 13.60
N ASP A 402 -19.19 15.79 13.36
CA ASP A 402 -20.37 15.22 12.70
C ASP A 402 -21.11 14.27 13.62
N SER A 403 -22.36 13.97 13.27
CA SER A 403 -23.26 13.12 14.06
C SER A 403 -22.84 11.65 14.14
N THR A 404 -21.90 11.19 13.31
CA THR A 404 -21.45 9.80 13.35
C THR A 404 -20.50 9.57 14.51
N HIS A 405 -19.62 10.52 14.80
CA HIS A 405 -18.58 10.40 15.84
C HIS A 405 -17.77 9.09 15.76
N LEU A 406 -17.70 8.44 14.59
CA LEU A 406 -17.20 7.07 14.46
C LEU A 406 -16.03 7.00 13.49
N PHE A 407 -14.84 6.81 14.04
CA PHE A 407 -13.67 6.38 13.30
C PHE A 407 -13.79 4.89 12.93
N PRO A 408 -13.37 4.43 11.74
CA PRO A 408 -12.76 5.18 10.64
C PRO A 408 -13.77 5.76 9.64
N VAL A 409 -15.07 5.71 9.90
CA VAL A 409 -16.11 6.19 8.96
C VAL A 409 -15.99 7.69 8.72
N CYS A 410 -15.80 8.47 9.79
CA CYS A 410 -15.55 9.92 9.74
C CYS A 410 -14.31 10.30 8.92
N HIS A 411 -13.34 9.40 8.79
CA HIS A 411 -12.12 9.64 8.01
C HIS A 411 -12.29 9.37 6.50
N SER A 412 -13.37 8.72 6.07
CA SER A 412 -13.57 8.41 4.64
C SER A 412 -13.80 9.67 3.79
N VAL A 413 -13.28 9.68 2.56
CA VAL A 413 -13.48 10.81 1.64
C VAL A 413 -14.96 10.99 1.31
N GLU A 414 -15.71 9.89 1.23
CA GLU A 414 -17.15 9.89 1.02
C GLU A 414 -17.87 10.61 2.17
N ARG A 415 -17.41 10.43 3.41
CA ARG A 415 -18.01 11.10 4.57
C ARG A 415 -17.67 12.58 4.60
N TYR A 416 -16.42 12.98 4.35
CA TYR A 416 -16.08 14.40 4.21
C TYR A 416 -16.86 15.08 3.07
N LEU A 417 -17.08 14.37 1.96
CA LEU A 417 -17.89 14.86 0.85
C LEU A 417 -19.35 15.09 1.27
N ALA A 418 -19.96 14.13 1.97
CA ALA A 418 -21.31 14.28 2.50
C ALA A 418 -21.41 15.46 3.49
N ASN A 419 -20.46 15.56 4.43
CA ASN A 419 -20.46 16.64 5.42
C ASN A 419 -20.28 18.02 4.74
N LEU A 420 -19.43 18.14 3.72
CA LEU A 420 -19.30 19.40 2.94
C LEU A 420 -20.54 19.72 2.12
N ALA A 421 -21.29 18.71 1.67
CA ALA A 421 -22.52 18.91 0.90
C ALA A 421 -23.69 19.33 1.80
N ASP A 422 -23.84 18.66 2.95
CA ASP A 422 -25.07 18.69 3.75
C ASP A 422 -24.90 19.45 5.08
N ASP A 423 -23.75 19.32 5.74
CA ASP A 423 -23.52 19.84 7.10
C ASP A 423 -22.70 21.15 7.13
N LEU A 424 -21.88 21.40 6.10
CA LEU A 424 -20.95 22.54 6.02
C LEU A 424 -21.10 23.35 4.70
N PRO A 425 -22.33 23.77 4.33
CA PRO A 425 -22.55 24.44 3.05
C PRO A 425 -21.79 25.77 2.93
N GLU A 426 -21.61 26.52 4.02
CA GLU A 426 -20.87 27.80 4.00
C GLU A 426 -19.38 27.58 3.74
N ALA A 427 -18.80 26.54 4.34
CA ALA A 427 -17.41 26.20 4.11
C ALA A 427 -17.18 25.73 2.67
N ARG A 428 -18.09 24.88 2.16
CA ARG A 428 -18.10 24.48 0.76
C ARG A 428 -18.15 25.69 -0.16
N GLU A 429 -19.09 26.62 0.07
CA GLU A 429 -19.28 27.80 -0.76
C GLU A 429 -18.06 28.71 -0.77
N HIS A 430 -17.45 28.97 0.40
CA HIS A 430 -16.23 29.76 0.48
C HIS A 430 -15.07 29.15 -0.32
N ILE A 431 -14.85 27.83 -0.18
CA ILE A 431 -13.80 27.15 -0.93
C ILE A 431 -14.11 27.15 -2.44
N ASP A 432 -15.38 26.94 -2.81
CA ASP A 432 -15.85 27.00 -4.19
C ASP A 432 -15.70 28.40 -4.82
N GLU A 433 -15.85 29.47 -4.03
CA GLU A 433 -15.58 30.86 -4.45
C GLU A 433 -14.10 31.05 -4.77
N GLN A 434 -13.20 30.58 -3.90
CA GLN A 434 -11.76 30.65 -4.16
C GLN A 434 -11.36 29.80 -5.38
N LEU A 435 -12.00 28.63 -5.54
CA LEU A 435 -11.81 27.76 -6.70
C LEU A 435 -12.51 28.23 -7.98
N THR A 436 -13.14 29.41 -8.01
CA THR A 436 -13.77 30.00 -9.21
C THR A 436 -12.93 29.88 -10.50
N PRO A 437 -11.61 30.15 -10.49
CA PRO A 437 -10.76 30.01 -11.69
C PRO A 437 -10.74 28.59 -12.27
N PHE A 438 -11.07 27.58 -11.47
CA PHE A 438 -11.10 26.17 -11.83
C PHE A 438 -12.51 25.63 -12.10
N ARG A 439 -13.57 26.46 -12.18
CA ARG A 439 -14.98 26.00 -12.28
C ARG A 439 -15.50 25.69 -13.69
N GLY A 440 -14.65 25.70 -14.72
CA GLY A 440 -15.11 25.45 -16.09
C GLY A 440 -15.02 24.00 -16.54
N GLN A 441 -14.97 23.77 -17.85
CA GLN A 441 -15.08 22.44 -18.47
C GLN A 441 -13.77 21.66 -18.35
N VAL A 442 -13.84 20.39 -17.95
CA VAL A 442 -12.69 19.48 -18.00
C VAL A 442 -12.44 19.09 -19.46
N VAL A 443 -11.25 19.43 -19.97
CA VAL A 443 -10.86 19.14 -21.36
C VAL A 443 -9.90 17.95 -21.48
N ARG A 444 -9.24 17.57 -20.37
CA ARG A 444 -8.32 16.43 -20.33
C ARG A 444 -8.29 15.82 -18.95
N SER A 445 -8.36 14.49 -18.87
CA SER A 445 -8.18 13.71 -17.64
C SER A 445 -7.13 12.63 -17.87
N GLN A 446 -6.17 12.47 -16.96
CA GLN A 446 -5.20 11.38 -16.99
C GLN A 446 -5.01 10.82 -15.59
N ALA A 447 -5.24 9.52 -15.44
CA ALA A 447 -4.88 8.81 -14.23
C ALA A 447 -3.45 8.26 -14.30
N TYR A 448 -2.82 8.16 -13.13
CA TYR A 448 -1.50 7.57 -12.95
C TYR A 448 -1.54 6.52 -11.84
N LEU A 449 -0.78 5.45 -12.01
CA LEU A 449 -0.44 4.52 -10.94
C LEU A 449 0.95 4.89 -10.40
N LEU A 450 1.04 5.06 -9.09
CA LEU A 450 2.23 5.50 -8.39
C LEU A 450 2.98 4.31 -7.76
N TYR A 451 4.28 4.48 -7.61
CA TYR A 451 5.18 3.51 -7.02
C TYR A 451 6.24 4.18 -6.16
N ASP A 452 6.75 3.48 -5.16
CA ASP A 452 7.89 3.95 -4.36
C ASP A 452 9.18 3.96 -5.19
N HIS A 453 9.32 2.97 -6.07
CA HIS A 453 10.41 2.86 -7.04
C HIS A 453 9.84 2.60 -8.44
N PRO A 454 10.55 3.01 -9.52
CA PRO A 454 10.18 2.65 -10.87
C PRO A 454 9.93 1.14 -10.98
N PRO A 455 8.76 0.72 -11.50
CA PRO A 455 8.49 -0.70 -11.64
C PRO A 455 9.52 -1.32 -12.59
N GLU A 456 10.06 -2.47 -12.23
CA GLU A 456 10.88 -3.25 -13.16
C GLU A 456 10.08 -3.53 -14.44
N PRO A 457 10.74 -3.55 -15.63
CA PRO A 457 10.08 -3.94 -16.85
C PRO A 457 9.38 -5.29 -16.67
N ALA A 458 8.17 -5.46 -17.22
CA ALA A 458 7.40 -6.70 -17.07
C ALA A 458 8.14 -7.96 -17.58
N GLU A 459 9.19 -7.75 -18.38
CA GLU A 459 10.06 -8.79 -18.91
C GLU A 459 11.19 -9.20 -17.97
N PHE A 460 11.53 -8.37 -16.98
CA PHE A 460 12.64 -8.62 -16.07
C PHE A 460 12.18 -9.33 -14.78
N PRO A 461 13.02 -10.19 -14.18
CA PRO A 461 14.17 -10.87 -14.78
C PRO A 461 13.78 -12.06 -15.66
N PHE A 462 12.62 -12.66 -15.42
CA PHE A 462 12.31 -14.01 -15.90
C PHE A 462 12.20 -14.15 -17.42
N LEU A 463 11.66 -13.14 -18.12
CA LEU A 463 11.49 -13.16 -19.58
C LEU A 463 12.65 -12.46 -20.31
N THR A 464 13.67 -12.00 -19.57
CA THR A 464 14.88 -11.38 -20.11
C THR A 464 15.87 -12.48 -20.46
N VAL A 465 15.61 -13.12 -21.60
CA VAL A 465 16.40 -14.24 -22.12
C VAL A 465 16.82 -13.93 -23.57
N PRO A 466 17.97 -14.44 -24.03
CA PRO A 466 18.34 -14.33 -25.44
C PRO A 466 17.24 -14.90 -26.33
N THR A 467 16.97 -14.21 -27.43
CA THR A 467 15.97 -14.65 -28.41
C THR A 467 16.59 -14.93 -29.77
N HIS A 468 15.98 -15.83 -30.53
CA HIS A 468 16.36 -16.16 -31.90
C HIS A 468 15.12 -16.31 -32.76
N ALA A 469 15.26 -15.99 -34.04
CA ALA A 469 14.18 -16.02 -35.02
C ALA A 469 14.09 -17.41 -35.67
N VAL A 470 12.87 -17.91 -35.86
CA VAL A 470 12.59 -19.17 -36.56
C VAL A 470 11.51 -18.96 -37.61
N ASP A 471 11.78 -19.33 -38.85
CA ASP A 471 10.84 -19.16 -39.96
C ASP A 471 9.76 -20.24 -39.97
N GLY A 472 8.51 -19.79 -39.90
CA GLY A 472 7.31 -20.60 -39.95
C GLY A 472 6.46 -20.35 -41.20
N PRO A 473 5.50 -21.24 -41.51
CA PRO A 473 4.56 -21.05 -42.63
C PRO A 473 3.68 -19.78 -42.49
N GLY A 474 3.55 -19.25 -41.27
CA GLY A 474 2.82 -18.01 -40.95
C GLY A 474 3.72 -16.80 -40.68
N GLY A 475 5.00 -16.85 -41.05
CA GLY A 475 6.00 -15.82 -40.79
C GLY A 475 7.04 -16.22 -39.75
N THR A 476 7.97 -15.31 -39.47
CA THR A 476 9.06 -15.52 -38.51
C THR A 476 8.55 -15.38 -37.08
N ALA A 477 8.85 -16.37 -36.23
CA ALA A 477 8.52 -16.36 -34.80
C ALA A 477 9.78 -16.20 -33.94
N GLU A 478 9.68 -15.45 -32.85
CA GLU A 478 10.77 -15.26 -31.88
C GLU A 478 10.70 -16.30 -30.76
N LEU A 479 11.80 -17.02 -30.53
CA LEU A 479 11.96 -18.04 -29.49
C LEU A 479 12.98 -17.63 -28.42
N PRO A 480 12.82 -18.09 -27.15
CA PRO A 480 11.68 -18.88 -26.66
C PRO A 480 10.38 -18.06 -26.71
N ILE A 481 9.23 -18.70 -26.92
CA ILE A 481 7.94 -18.01 -26.84
C ILE A 481 7.78 -17.47 -25.42
N ARG A 482 7.72 -16.14 -25.29
CA ARG A 482 7.65 -15.42 -24.01
C ARG A 482 6.20 -15.08 -23.70
N CYS A 483 5.63 -15.70 -22.68
CA CYS A 483 4.28 -15.39 -22.20
C CYS A 483 4.36 -14.50 -20.96
N ARG A 484 3.87 -13.26 -21.08
CA ARG A 484 3.84 -12.27 -19.98
C ARG A 484 2.69 -12.52 -19.00
N ASP A 485 1.61 -13.10 -19.48
CA ASP A 485 0.46 -13.47 -18.66
C ASP A 485 -0.30 -14.61 -19.34
N GLY A 486 -0.66 -15.61 -18.55
CA GLY A 486 -1.51 -16.71 -18.95
C GLY A 486 -2.09 -17.44 -17.76
N SER A 487 -2.94 -18.42 -18.06
CA SER A 487 -3.53 -19.33 -17.09
C SER A 487 -3.41 -20.77 -17.58
N ALA A 488 -3.52 -21.74 -16.67
CA ALA A 488 -3.61 -23.14 -17.06
C ALA A 488 -4.24 -24.04 -16.00
N LEU A 489 -4.74 -25.16 -16.50
CA LEU A 489 -5.19 -26.32 -15.74
C LEU A 489 -4.43 -27.55 -16.24
N THR A 490 -3.89 -28.35 -15.32
CA THR A 490 -3.46 -29.73 -15.62
C THR A 490 -4.30 -30.68 -14.79
N ALA A 491 -5.16 -31.46 -15.45
CA ALA A 491 -6.00 -32.46 -14.82
C ALA A 491 -5.40 -33.85 -15.05
N TYR A 492 -5.24 -34.62 -13.98
CA TYR A 492 -4.64 -35.96 -14.03
C TYR A 492 -5.72 -37.03 -13.84
N PHE A 493 -5.82 -37.97 -14.78
CA PHE A 493 -6.81 -39.03 -14.81
C PHE A 493 -6.15 -40.41 -14.67
N ALA A 494 -6.86 -41.35 -14.06
CA ALA A 494 -6.43 -42.74 -13.95
C ALA A 494 -7.14 -43.61 -15.00
N VAL A 495 -6.37 -44.14 -15.95
CA VAL A 495 -6.87 -44.95 -17.08
C VAL A 495 -6.38 -46.40 -17.00
N ARG A 496 -6.98 -47.27 -17.83
CA ARG A 496 -6.53 -48.66 -18.01
C ARG A 496 -5.07 -48.71 -18.48
N GLN A 497 -4.26 -49.56 -17.83
CA GLN A 497 -2.83 -49.65 -18.15
C GLN A 497 -2.60 -50.10 -19.59
N GLU A 498 -3.44 -51.00 -20.11
CA GLU A 498 -3.30 -51.54 -21.47
C GLU A 498 -3.51 -50.45 -22.53
N ALA A 499 -4.47 -49.55 -22.31
CA ALA A 499 -4.75 -48.44 -23.23
C ALA A 499 -3.55 -47.48 -23.30
N ALA A 500 -2.98 -47.11 -22.16
CA ALA A 500 -1.79 -46.26 -22.10
C ALA A 500 -0.54 -46.97 -22.67
N ALA A 501 -0.40 -48.28 -22.46
CA ALA A 501 0.71 -49.07 -22.98
C ALA A 501 0.68 -49.16 -24.52
N GLY A 502 -0.51 -49.28 -25.12
CA GLY A 502 -0.67 -49.24 -26.58
C GLY A 502 -0.15 -47.94 -27.19
N LEU A 503 -0.42 -46.80 -26.55
CA LEU A 503 0.06 -45.48 -26.99
C LEU A 503 1.57 -45.27 -26.79
N LEU A 504 2.19 -46.00 -25.86
CA LEU A 504 3.63 -45.97 -25.62
C LEU A 504 4.40 -47.00 -26.45
N ALA A 505 3.72 -47.97 -27.07
CA ALA A 505 4.37 -49.02 -27.85
C ALA A 505 5.17 -48.44 -29.02
N GLY A 506 6.42 -48.88 -29.18
CA GLY A 506 7.30 -48.40 -30.27
C GLY A 506 7.81 -46.96 -30.11
N THR A 507 7.54 -46.28 -28.99
CA THR A 507 8.03 -44.92 -28.72
C THR A 507 9.45 -44.88 -28.15
N GLY A 508 9.93 -46.00 -27.60
CA GLY A 508 11.22 -46.08 -26.90
C GLY A 508 11.20 -45.52 -25.47
N LEU A 509 10.07 -44.99 -25.00
CA LEU A 509 9.90 -44.50 -23.63
C LEU A 509 9.59 -45.62 -22.64
N GLY A 510 9.92 -45.40 -21.36
CA GLY A 510 9.56 -46.31 -20.27
C GLY A 510 8.05 -46.44 -20.04
N PRO A 511 7.60 -47.39 -19.21
CA PRO A 511 6.18 -47.61 -18.94
C PRO A 511 5.52 -46.38 -18.29
N ALA A 512 4.22 -46.22 -18.48
CA ALA A 512 3.44 -45.16 -17.85
C ALA A 512 3.60 -45.16 -16.32
N VAL A 513 3.55 -43.97 -15.72
CA VAL A 513 3.49 -43.81 -14.26
C VAL A 513 2.17 -44.38 -13.76
N LEU A 514 2.23 -45.26 -12.76
CA LEU A 514 1.07 -45.92 -12.20
C LEU A 514 0.65 -45.30 -10.86
N VAL A 515 -0.66 -45.17 -10.65
CA VAL A 515 -1.29 -44.78 -9.39
C VAL A 515 -2.38 -45.81 -9.07
N ALA A 516 -2.24 -46.51 -7.94
CA ALA A 516 -3.15 -47.59 -7.55
C ALA A 516 -3.43 -48.62 -8.68
N GLY A 517 -2.38 -48.96 -9.45
CA GLY A 517 -2.46 -49.92 -10.55
C GLY A 517 -3.02 -49.38 -11.87
N ARG A 518 -3.36 -48.08 -11.95
CA ARG A 518 -3.84 -47.42 -13.17
C ARG A 518 -2.80 -46.47 -13.76
N ALA A 519 -2.77 -46.36 -15.08
CA ALA A 519 -1.85 -45.44 -15.76
C ALA A 519 -2.35 -43.99 -15.62
N LEU A 520 -1.42 -43.06 -15.43
CA LEU A 520 -1.73 -41.65 -15.27
C LEU A 520 -1.70 -40.93 -16.62
N VAL A 521 -2.79 -40.27 -16.98
CA VAL A 521 -2.92 -39.41 -18.17
C VAL A 521 -3.12 -37.97 -17.72
N ALA A 522 -2.42 -37.04 -18.34
CA ALA A 522 -2.56 -35.61 -18.10
C ALA A 522 -3.31 -34.94 -19.27
N VAL A 523 -4.34 -34.18 -18.93
CA VAL A 523 -5.00 -33.22 -19.83
C VAL A 523 -4.58 -31.83 -19.38
N HIS A 524 -3.72 -31.18 -20.18
CA HIS A 524 -3.24 -29.83 -19.94
C HIS A 524 -3.97 -28.85 -20.85
N VAL A 525 -4.52 -27.78 -20.25
CA VAL A 525 -5.19 -26.71 -20.98
C VAL A 525 -4.59 -25.40 -20.53
N ALA A 526 -4.15 -24.56 -21.46
CA ALA A 526 -3.57 -23.28 -21.16
C ALA A 526 -4.17 -22.17 -22.03
N TRP A 527 -4.29 -20.98 -21.45
CA TRP A 527 -4.56 -19.75 -22.18
C TRP A 527 -3.37 -18.82 -22.01
N HIS A 528 -2.61 -18.63 -23.08
CA HIS A 528 -1.49 -17.73 -23.15
C HIS A 528 -1.98 -16.38 -23.69
N ARG A 529 -2.33 -15.47 -22.79
CA ARG A 529 -3.02 -14.21 -23.13
C ARG A 529 -2.12 -13.22 -23.86
N ARG A 530 -0.87 -13.10 -23.45
CA ARG A 530 0.10 -12.13 -23.98
C ARG A 530 1.42 -12.82 -24.29
N THR A 531 1.65 -13.17 -25.56
CA THR A 531 2.89 -13.83 -26.00
C THR A 531 3.60 -13.10 -27.14
N SER A 532 4.84 -13.51 -27.45
CA SER A 532 5.60 -13.03 -28.61
C SER A 532 4.98 -13.42 -29.97
N VAL A 533 4.02 -14.35 -30.01
CA VAL A 533 3.36 -14.82 -31.25
C VAL A 533 1.85 -14.52 -31.29
N GLY A 534 1.37 -13.63 -30.39
CA GLY A 534 -0.05 -13.36 -30.21
C GLY A 534 -0.70 -14.22 -29.12
N GLY A 535 -1.93 -13.89 -28.73
CA GLY A 535 -2.67 -14.65 -27.72
C GLY A 535 -3.20 -15.96 -28.30
N TYR A 536 -3.06 -17.08 -27.58
CA TYR A 536 -3.58 -18.38 -28.01
C TYR A 536 -3.91 -19.29 -26.83
N ARG A 537 -4.73 -20.31 -27.08
CA ARG A 537 -5.02 -21.41 -26.18
C ARG A 537 -4.48 -22.70 -26.75
N GLU A 538 -4.10 -23.60 -25.85
CA GLU A 538 -3.67 -24.94 -26.22
C GLU A 538 -4.29 -25.99 -25.30
N LEU A 539 -4.58 -27.14 -25.89
CA LEU A 539 -4.97 -28.38 -25.25
C LEU A 539 -3.89 -29.41 -25.56
N GLN A 540 -3.37 -30.09 -24.55
CA GLN A 540 -2.42 -31.18 -24.71
C GLN A 540 -2.89 -32.39 -23.91
N VAL A 541 -2.91 -33.55 -24.56
CA VAL A 541 -3.21 -34.83 -23.91
C VAL A 541 -1.95 -35.67 -23.95
N GLY A 542 -1.56 -36.22 -22.80
CA GLY A 542 -0.35 -37.03 -22.73
C GLY A 542 -0.34 -38.08 -21.64
N VAL A 543 0.32 -39.20 -21.92
CA VAL A 543 0.56 -40.27 -20.95
C VAL A 543 1.76 -39.90 -20.09
N VAL A 544 1.61 -39.92 -18.77
CA VAL A 544 2.70 -39.53 -17.86
C VAL A 544 3.73 -40.65 -17.79
N VAL A 545 5.00 -40.32 -18.07
CA VAL A 545 6.13 -41.25 -18.11
C VAL A 545 7.24 -40.83 -17.12
N PRO A 546 8.02 -41.77 -16.57
CA PRO A 546 9.13 -41.47 -15.65
C PRO A 546 10.39 -40.91 -16.36
N GLY A 547 10.36 -40.83 -17.70
CA GLY A 547 11.43 -40.36 -18.56
C GLY A 547 12.03 -41.46 -19.46
N PRO A 548 12.83 -41.08 -20.48
CA PRO A 548 13.29 -41.98 -21.55
C PRO A 548 14.17 -43.15 -21.07
N TRP A 549 15.00 -42.95 -20.05
CA TRP A 549 15.95 -43.99 -19.58
C TRP A 549 15.43 -44.85 -18.40
N ARG A 550 14.23 -44.58 -17.86
CA ARG A 550 13.71 -45.33 -16.69
C ARG A 550 12.78 -46.46 -17.13
N ARG A 551 13.31 -47.69 -17.11
CA ARG A 551 12.58 -48.91 -17.52
C ARG A 551 11.75 -49.59 -16.41
N ARG A 552 11.67 -49.04 -15.19
CA ARG A 552 10.90 -49.61 -14.07
C ARG A 552 10.03 -48.55 -13.36
N ALA A 553 8.74 -48.87 -13.21
CA ALA A 553 7.71 -48.01 -12.59
C ALA A 553 7.69 -48.03 -11.04
N ARG A 554 8.66 -48.67 -10.37
CA ARG A 554 8.56 -49.04 -8.94
C ARG A 554 8.94 -47.95 -7.91
N LEU A 555 9.48 -46.81 -8.33
CA LEU A 555 9.74 -45.68 -7.41
C LEU A 555 8.63 -44.64 -7.56
N PRO A 556 8.20 -43.96 -6.49
CA PRO A 556 7.18 -42.92 -6.59
C PRO A 556 7.74 -41.82 -7.52
N ALA A 557 7.18 -41.70 -8.72
CA ALA A 557 7.54 -40.63 -9.67
C ALA A 557 7.03 -39.25 -9.21
N TRP A 558 6.16 -39.23 -8.20
CA TRP A 558 5.53 -38.04 -7.63
C TRP A 558 6.50 -36.94 -7.17
N PRO A 559 7.59 -37.21 -6.44
CA PRO A 559 8.56 -36.18 -6.08
C PRO A 559 9.25 -35.57 -7.30
N ASP A 560 9.44 -36.33 -8.38
CA ASP A 560 10.06 -35.83 -9.61
C ASP A 560 9.07 -34.98 -10.43
N LEU A 561 7.78 -35.34 -10.46
CA LEU A 561 6.74 -34.57 -11.16
C LEU A 561 6.62 -33.12 -10.66
N LEU A 562 6.95 -32.88 -9.39
CA LEU A 562 6.91 -31.56 -8.76
C LEU A 562 8.24 -30.78 -8.87
N ARG A 563 9.31 -31.38 -9.43
CA ARG A 563 10.57 -30.67 -9.67
C ARG A 563 10.42 -29.66 -10.79
N ARG A 564 11.28 -28.63 -10.75
CA ARG A 564 11.41 -27.66 -11.83
C ARG A 564 11.79 -28.37 -13.14
N VAL A 565 11.28 -27.86 -14.26
CA VAL A 565 11.43 -28.49 -15.58
C VAL A 565 12.89 -28.73 -16.00
N ASP A 566 13.85 -27.94 -15.53
CA ASP A 566 15.28 -28.09 -15.78
C ASP A 566 15.89 -29.33 -15.11
N LEU A 567 15.34 -29.76 -13.97
CA LEU A 567 15.81 -30.93 -13.22
C LEU A 567 14.92 -32.18 -13.41
N ARG A 568 13.74 -32.00 -14.02
CA ARG A 568 12.70 -33.03 -14.10
C ARG A 568 12.92 -33.99 -15.28
N ARG A 569 12.90 -35.30 -14.98
CA ARG A 569 13.01 -36.39 -15.97
C ARG A 569 11.63 -36.90 -16.39
N SER A 570 10.69 -36.94 -15.46
CA SER A 570 9.30 -37.28 -15.74
C SER A 570 8.61 -36.21 -16.59
N GLY A 571 7.61 -36.61 -17.35
CA GLY A 571 6.88 -35.72 -18.24
C GLY A 571 5.71 -36.42 -18.91
N SER A 572 4.99 -35.68 -19.75
CA SER A 572 3.87 -36.21 -20.51
C SER A 572 4.34 -36.57 -21.92
N PHE A 573 4.23 -37.84 -22.31
CA PHE A 573 4.33 -38.21 -23.72
C PHE A 573 3.07 -37.74 -24.44
N LEU A 574 3.23 -36.77 -25.34
CA LEU A 574 2.13 -36.16 -26.07
C LEU A 574 1.55 -37.17 -27.06
N VAL A 575 0.29 -37.51 -26.83
CA VAL A 575 -0.50 -38.38 -27.71
C VAL A 575 -1.36 -37.56 -28.67
N GLY A 576 -1.56 -36.28 -28.37
CA GLY A 576 -2.02 -35.29 -29.32
C GLY A 576 -2.23 -33.92 -28.67
N SER A 577 -2.34 -32.89 -29.51
CA SER A 577 -2.52 -31.52 -29.07
C SER A 577 -3.50 -30.76 -29.97
N ALA A 578 -4.11 -29.70 -29.46
CA ALA A 578 -4.92 -28.78 -30.23
C ALA A 578 -4.60 -27.33 -29.85
N ALA A 579 -4.72 -26.41 -30.80
CA ALA A 579 -4.54 -24.97 -30.60
C ALA A 579 -5.65 -24.19 -31.32
N ASP A 580 -5.98 -23.01 -30.81
CA ASP A 580 -7.06 -22.15 -31.36
C ASP A 580 -6.59 -21.12 -32.40
N THR A 581 -5.28 -21.10 -32.71
CA THR A 581 -4.70 -20.17 -33.69
C THR A 581 -3.95 -20.92 -34.78
N ALA A 582 -4.09 -20.43 -36.02
CA ALA A 582 -3.38 -20.99 -37.18
C ALA A 582 -1.86 -20.91 -37.03
N THR A 583 -1.34 -19.85 -36.41
CA THR A 583 0.09 -19.66 -36.14
C THR A 583 0.66 -20.78 -35.28
N VAL A 584 0.01 -21.11 -34.17
CA VAL A 584 0.49 -22.16 -33.26
C VAL A 584 0.25 -23.55 -33.85
N HIS A 585 -0.84 -23.74 -34.58
CA HIS A 585 -1.07 -24.98 -35.33
C HIS A 585 0.05 -25.26 -36.35
N ALA A 586 0.49 -24.25 -37.11
CA ALA A 586 1.55 -24.39 -38.11
C ALA A 586 2.96 -24.56 -37.51
N LEU A 587 3.23 -23.92 -36.37
CA LEU A 587 4.52 -23.98 -35.69
C LEU A 587 4.65 -25.22 -34.78
N GLY A 588 3.57 -25.66 -34.14
CA GLY A 588 3.56 -26.67 -33.08
C GLY A 588 4.32 -27.95 -33.43
N PRO A 589 3.99 -28.64 -34.54
CA PRO A 589 4.68 -29.85 -34.95
C PRO A 589 6.17 -29.64 -35.23
N ARG A 590 6.56 -28.51 -35.82
CA ARG A 590 7.96 -28.17 -36.12
C ARG A 590 8.77 -27.79 -34.90
N LEU A 591 8.14 -27.14 -33.91
CA LEU A 591 8.83 -26.61 -32.74
C LEU A 591 8.85 -27.61 -31.58
N TRP A 592 7.79 -28.39 -31.40
CA TRP A 592 7.60 -29.22 -30.21
C TRP A 592 7.32 -30.69 -30.49
N GLY A 593 7.21 -31.06 -31.77
CA GLY A 593 6.87 -32.41 -32.20
C GLY A 593 5.41 -32.79 -31.91
N GLY A 594 5.01 -33.93 -32.47
CA GLY A 594 3.65 -34.45 -32.32
C GLY A 594 2.63 -33.71 -33.20
N GLU A 595 1.43 -34.29 -33.27
CA GLU A 595 0.34 -33.74 -34.07
C GLU A 595 -0.41 -32.64 -33.29
N THR A 596 -0.67 -31.51 -33.96
CA THR A 596 -1.42 -30.39 -33.40
C THR A 596 -2.60 -30.11 -34.31
N TYR A 597 -3.82 -30.17 -33.79
CA TYR A 597 -5.05 -29.85 -34.51
C TYR A 597 -5.44 -28.38 -34.32
N LEU A 598 -6.08 -27.78 -35.33
CA LEU A 598 -6.67 -26.45 -35.21
C LEU A 598 -8.12 -26.58 -34.74
N THR A 599 -8.42 -26.08 -33.54
CA THR A 599 -9.73 -26.25 -32.90
C THR A 599 -10.08 -25.03 -32.05
N PRO A 600 -11.30 -24.48 -32.13
CA PRO A 600 -11.77 -23.48 -31.18
C PRO A 600 -11.70 -23.98 -29.73
N LEU A 601 -11.06 -23.18 -28.85
CA LEU A 601 -10.89 -23.49 -27.43
C LEU A 601 -11.42 -22.33 -26.57
N ASP A 602 -12.11 -22.63 -25.48
CA ASP A 602 -12.40 -21.68 -24.39
C ASP A 602 -11.92 -22.24 -23.05
N LEU A 603 -11.34 -21.37 -22.23
CA LEU A 603 -10.86 -21.69 -20.88
C LEU A 603 -11.29 -20.57 -19.93
N ARG A 604 -12.24 -20.88 -19.05
CA ARG A 604 -12.67 -20.01 -17.95
C ARG A 604 -12.22 -20.62 -16.63
N LEU A 605 -11.14 -20.08 -16.08
CA LEU A 605 -10.54 -20.55 -14.84
C LEU A 605 -10.67 -19.50 -13.74
N SER A 606 -11.28 -19.88 -12.62
CA SER A 606 -11.32 -19.09 -11.39
C SER A 606 -10.53 -19.79 -10.27
N ALA A 607 -10.48 -19.18 -9.08
CA ALA A 607 -9.85 -19.81 -7.92
C ALA A 607 -10.57 -21.08 -7.42
N ARG A 608 -11.84 -21.30 -7.80
CA ARG A 608 -12.69 -22.37 -7.26
C ARG A 608 -13.40 -23.23 -8.31
N SER A 609 -13.42 -22.80 -9.57
CA SER A 609 -14.12 -23.49 -10.66
C SER A 609 -13.35 -23.37 -11.96
N VAL A 610 -13.62 -24.30 -12.86
CA VAL A 610 -13.10 -24.27 -14.23
C VAL A 610 -14.17 -24.72 -15.21
N GLN A 611 -14.15 -24.12 -16.38
CA GLN A 611 -14.87 -24.59 -17.57
C GLN A 611 -13.89 -24.56 -18.74
N VAL A 612 -13.76 -25.70 -19.42
CA VAL A 612 -13.02 -25.88 -20.66
C VAL A 612 -13.99 -26.38 -21.71
N VAL A 613 -13.94 -25.77 -22.88
CA VAL A 613 -14.65 -26.23 -24.08
C VAL A 613 -13.63 -26.32 -25.20
N ALA A 614 -13.47 -27.52 -25.75
CA ALA A 614 -12.72 -27.75 -26.98
C ALA A 614 -13.70 -28.27 -28.02
N ASP A 615 -13.99 -27.45 -29.02
CA ASP A 615 -15.03 -27.72 -30.01
C ASP A 615 -14.78 -29.08 -30.70
N GLN A 616 -15.83 -29.89 -30.83
CA GLN A 616 -15.76 -31.27 -31.33
C GLN A 616 -14.82 -32.23 -30.58
N ILE A 617 -14.20 -31.85 -29.46
CA ILE A 617 -13.27 -32.73 -28.73
C ILE A 617 -13.82 -33.09 -27.36
N LEU A 618 -13.91 -32.11 -26.45
CA LEU A 618 -14.29 -32.36 -25.06
C LEU A 618 -14.85 -31.11 -24.39
N THR A 619 -15.60 -31.35 -23.32
CA THR A 619 -15.87 -30.36 -22.27
C THR A 619 -15.31 -30.87 -20.95
N LEU A 620 -14.69 -29.98 -20.17
CA LEU A 620 -14.21 -30.28 -18.81
C LEU A 620 -14.64 -29.16 -17.89
N GLY A 621 -15.54 -29.46 -16.94
CA GLY A 621 -16.16 -28.45 -16.10
C GLY A 621 -16.40 -28.92 -14.68
N GLY A 622 -16.43 -27.97 -13.74
CA GLY A 622 -16.86 -28.22 -12.36
C GLY A 622 -16.16 -27.38 -11.30
N ARG A 623 -16.21 -27.85 -10.05
CA ARG A 623 -15.59 -27.19 -8.88
C ARG A 623 -14.22 -27.80 -8.59
N LEU A 624 -13.20 -26.98 -8.46
CA LEU A 624 -11.83 -27.41 -8.12
C LEU A 624 -11.68 -27.79 -6.64
N GLY A 625 -12.53 -27.24 -5.75
CA GLY A 625 -12.42 -27.46 -4.32
C GLY A 625 -11.24 -26.71 -3.67
N PRO A 626 -10.91 -26.98 -2.39
CA PRO A 626 -9.77 -26.36 -1.72
C PRO A 626 -8.46 -26.70 -2.44
N GLY A 627 -7.56 -25.71 -2.52
CA GLY A 627 -6.29 -25.85 -3.24
C GLY A 627 -5.10 -25.46 -2.38
N LEU A 628 -4.10 -26.33 -2.31
CA LEU A 628 -2.84 -26.12 -1.60
C LEU A 628 -1.90 -25.23 -2.45
N PRO A 629 -1.41 -24.09 -1.93
CA PRO A 629 -0.53 -23.21 -2.71
C PRO A 629 0.84 -23.87 -2.94
N MET A 630 1.35 -23.76 -4.16
CA MET A 630 2.68 -24.23 -4.54
C MET A 630 3.28 -23.37 -5.65
N SER A 631 4.58 -23.54 -5.93
CA SER A 631 5.19 -22.98 -7.14
C SER A 631 4.76 -23.81 -8.35
N ASP A 632 4.39 -23.18 -9.47
CA ASP A 632 4.06 -23.92 -10.69
C ASP A 632 5.32 -24.68 -11.18
N PRO A 633 5.28 -26.04 -11.25
CA PRO A 633 6.45 -26.82 -11.65
C PRO A 633 6.73 -26.74 -13.15
N GLY A 634 5.86 -26.12 -13.94
CA GLY A 634 5.93 -26.09 -15.39
C GLY A 634 5.62 -27.44 -16.04
N LEU A 635 5.80 -27.52 -17.36
CA LEU A 635 5.45 -28.70 -18.16
C LEU A 635 6.68 -29.26 -18.88
N VAL A 636 6.83 -30.58 -18.86
CA VAL A 636 7.82 -31.34 -19.63
C VAL A 636 7.01 -32.25 -20.52
N ALA A 637 7.17 -32.08 -21.82
CA ALA A 637 6.48 -32.84 -22.84
C ALA A 637 7.50 -33.63 -23.66
N TYR A 638 7.17 -34.87 -23.97
CA TYR A 638 7.92 -35.72 -24.89
C TYR A 638 7.08 -35.96 -26.13
N ALA A 639 7.67 -35.85 -27.31
CA ALA A 639 7.03 -36.18 -28.56
C ALA A 639 7.98 -37.01 -29.44
N ARG A 640 7.44 -37.66 -30.47
CA ARG A 640 8.23 -38.38 -31.47
C ARG A 640 8.33 -37.55 -32.74
N GLU A 641 9.54 -37.42 -33.25
CA GLU A 641 9.83 -36.66 -34.47
C GLU A 641 10.93 -37.38 -35.27
N ALA A 642 10.68 -37.68 -36.54
CA ALA A 642 11.63 -38.35 -37.46
C ALA A 642 12.34 -39.60 -36.88
N GLY A 643 11.65 -40.37 -36.02
CA GLY A 643 12.20 -41.57 -35.38
C GLY A 643 12.96 -41.34 -34.06
N ALA A 644 13.17 -40.08 -33.66
CA ALA A 644 13.76 -39.71 -32.37
C ALA A 644 12.69 -39.22 -31.37
N VAL A 645 13.04 -39.23 -30.08
CA VAL A 645 12.23 -38.59 -29.03
C VAL A 645 12.77 -37.18 -28.82
N VAL A 646 11.88 -36.18 -28.85
CA VAL A 646 12.21 -34.80 -28.53
C VAL A 646 11.59 -34.40 -27.19
N ARG A 647 12.23 -33.45 -26.51
CA ARG A 647 11.84 -32.95 -25.19
C ARG A 647 11.56 -31.45 -25.25
N SER A 648 10.32 -31.06 -24.97
CA SER A 648 9.89 -29.67 -24.83
C SER A 648 9.71 -29.32 -23.35
N CYS A 649 10.14 -28.11 -22.95
CA CYS A 649 10.00 -27.60 -21.60
C CYS A 649 9.28 -26.24 -21.59
N VAL A 650 8.24 -26.15 -20.77
CA VAL A 650 7.59 -24.88 -20.42
C VAL A 650 8.12 -24.47 -19.05
N ARG A 651 9.11 -23.58 -19.05
CA ARG A 651 9.59 -22.94 -17.81
C ARG A 651 8.53 -21.96 -17.35
N VAL A 652 8.26 -21.92 -16.05
CA VAL A 652 7.19 -21.09 -15.48
C VAL A 652 7.69 -20.28 -14.29
N ARG A 653 7.25 -19.02 -14.23
CA ARG A 653 7.26 -18.19 -13.02
C ARG A 653 5.81 -17.85 -12.67
N GLY A 654 5.33 -18.41 -11.57
CA GLY A 654 3.96 -18.21 -11.12
C GLY A 654 3.61 -19.11 -9.94
N ARG A 655 2.53 -18.76 -9.23
CA ARG A 655 1.96 -19.63 -8.18
C ARG A 655 0.87 -20.49 -8.79
N ALA A 656 0.87 -21.77 -8.42
CA ALA A 656 -0.18 -22.71 -8.74
C ALA A 656 -0.88 -23.17 -7.46
N ARG A 657 -2.02 -23.85 -7.62
CA ARG A 657 -2.73 -24.55 -6.56
C ARG A 657 -2.92 -26.01 -6.94
N LEU A 658 -2.59 -26.90 -6.00
CA LEU A 658 -2.87 -28.33 -6.09
C LEU A 658 -4.22 -28.63 -5.44
N HIS A 659 -5.11 -29.24 -6.21
CA HIS A 659 -6.45 -29.64 -5.80
C HIS A 659 -6.50 -31.18 -5.74
N PRO A 660 -6.44 -31.79 -4.54
CA PRO A 660 -6.26 -33.24 -4.39
C PRO A 660 -7.53 -34.09 -4.58
N ALA A 661 -8.70 -33.48 -4.76
CA ALA A 661 -9.96 -34.18 -5.03
C ALA A 661 -10.99 -33.23 -5.69
N PRO A 662 -10.76 -32.83 -6.95
CA PRO A 662 -11.60 -31.85 -7.61
C PRO A 662 -12.92 -32.50 -8.11
N LEU A 663 -14.03 -31.77 -7.99
CA LEU A 663 -15.34 -32.18 -8.51
C LEU A 663 -15.52 -31.71 -9.96
N LEU A 664 -14.65 -32.20 -10.84
CA LEU A 664 -14.71 -31.95 -12.29
C LEU A 664 -15.18 -33.19 -13.03
N ARG A 665 -15.81 -32.99 -14.18
CA ARG A 665 -16.20 -34.06 -15.10
C ARG A 665 -15.69 -33.73 -16.50
N LEU A 666 -15.00 -34.68 -17.13
CA LEU A 666 -14.64 -34.64 -18.54
C LEU A 666 -15.73 -35.36 -19.33
N VAL A 667 -16.27 -34.72 -20.37
CA VAL A 667 -17.22 -35.33 -21.31
C VAL A 667 -16.62 -35.20 -22.70
N VAL A 668 -16.49 -36.32 -23.40
CA VAL A 668 -15.98 -36.34 -24.77
C VAL A 668 -17.16 -36.16 -25.73
N GLU A 669 -16.95 -35.45 -26.84
CA GLU A 669 -18.02 -35.22 -27.82
C GLU A 669 -18.51 -36.56 -28.43
N PRO A 670 -19.77 -36.99 -28.21
CA PRO A 670 -20.19 -38.38 -28.45
C PRO A 670 -20.10 -38.87 -29.89
N GLN A 671 -20.29 -37.98 -30.87
CA GLN A 671 -20.34 -38.31 -32.30
C GLN A 671 -19.21 -37.66 -33.10
N SER A 672 -18.20 -37.12 -32.42
CA SER A 672 -17.10 -36.47 -33.10
C SER A 672 -16.17 -37.46 -33.79
N ALA A 673 -15.90 -37.18 -35.08
CA ALA A 673 -14.86 -37.83 -35.87
C ALA A 673 -13.46 -37.25 -35.61
N HIS A 674 -13.32 -36.26 -34.71
CA HIS A 674 -12.04 -35.66 -34.39
C HIS A 674 -11.09 -36.70 -33.76
N PRO A 675 -9.85 -36.88 -34.26
CA PRO A 675 -8.93 -37.91 -33.76
C PRO A 675 -8.68 -37.87 -32.26
N LEU A 676 -8.47 -36.67 -31.69
CA LEU A 676 -8.37 -36.49 -30.23
C LEU A 676 -9.62 -36.96 -29.47
N ALA A 677 -10.84 -36.77 -30.00
CA ALA A 677 -12.05 -37.26 -29.35
C ALA A 677 -12.09 -38.80 -29.35
N GLY A 678 -11.70 -39.43 -30.45
CA GLY A 678 -11.53 -40.88 -30.54
C GLY A 678 -10.54 -41.42 -29.50
N LEU A 679 -9.37 -40.79 -29.41
CA LEU A 679 -8.32 -41.14 -28.46
C LEU A 679 -8.78 -41.02 -26.99
N LEU A 680 -9.50 -39.96 -26.64
CA LEU A 680 -10.04 -39.79 -25.28
C LEU A 680 -11.06 -40.88 -24.94
N ARG A 681 -11.88 -41.33 -25.90
CA ARG A 681 -12.80 -42.46 -25.74
C ARG A 681 -12.03 -43.77 -25.55
N GLU A 682 -11.00 -44.03 -26.34
CA GLU A 682 -10.14 -45.22 -26.20
C GLU A 682 -9.43 -45.30 -24.85
N LEU A 683 -9.02 -44.14 -24.31
CA LEU A 683 -8.45 -44.03 -22.97
C LEU A 683 -9.49 -44.17 -21.84
N GLY A 684 -10.78 -44.21 -22.18
CA GLY A 684 -11.88 -44.31 -21.20
C GLY A 684 -12.06 -43.03 -20.39
N LEU A 685 -11.79 -41.86 -20.99
CA LEU A 685 -11.91 -40.57 -20.33
C LEU A 685 -13.29 -39.93 -20.44
N ASP A 686 -14.19 -40.50 -21.26
CA ASP A 686 -15.57 -40.01 -21.29
C ASP A 686 -16.26 -40.21 -19.95
N SER A 687 -16.92 -39.15 -19.49
CA SER A 687 -17.54 -39.06 -18.16
C SER A 687 -16.57 -39.26 -16.99
N ALA A 688 -15.25 -39.19 -17.20
CA ALA A 688 -14.26 -39.45 -16.16
C ALA A 688 -14.04 -38.23 -15.24
N HIS A 689 -13.61 -38.54 -14.01
CA HIS A 689 -13.24 -37.56 -12.99
C HIS A 689 -11.72 -37.56 -12.79
N PRO A 690 -11.06 -36.38 -12.74
CA PRO A 690 -9.64 -36.32 -12.47
C PRO A 690 -9.34 -36.64 -11.01
N LEU A 691 -8.24 -37.36 -10.78
CA LEU A 691 -7.72 -37.65 -9.44
C LEU A 691 -7.29 -36.37 -8.72
N LEU A 692 -6.61 -35.48 -9.45
CA LEU A 692 -6.19 -34.17 -8.96
C LEU A 692 -6.02 -33.17 -10.09
N CYS A 693 -5.96 -31.90 -9.72
CA CYS A 693 -5.73 -30.80 -10.64
C CYS A 693 -4.64 -29.84 -10.13
N LEU A 694 -3.81 -29.35 -11.05
CA LEU A 694 -2.96 -28.19 -10.83
C LEU A 694 -3.58 -27.00 -11.58
N SER A 695 -3.88 -25.91 -10.87
CA SER A 695 -4.44 -24.69 -11.47
C SER A 695 -3.51 -23.49 -11.26
N ALA A 696 -3.36 -22.67 -12.29
CA ALA A 696 -2.65 -21.40 -12.21
C ALA A 696 -3.49 -20.33 -12.92
N THR A 697 -3.96 -19.32 -12.18
CA THR A 697 -4.79 -18.24 -12.75
C THR A 697 -3.96 -17.14 -13.41
N THR A 698 -2.69 -17.00 -12.99
CA THR A 698 -1.70 -16.08 -13.53
C THR A 698 -0.33 -16.75 -13.52
N ARG A 699 0.37 -16.71 -14.66
CA ARG A 699 1.74 -17.22 -14.80
C ARG A 699 2.47 -16.57 -15.96
N GLN A 700 3.79 -16.44 -15.83
CA GLN A 700 4.71 -16.15 -16.93
C GLN A 700 5.32 -17.46 -17.42
N THR A 701 5.50 -17.62 -18.73
CA THR A 701 6.11 -18.84 -19.29
C THR A 701 7.17 -18.53 -20.34
N LEU A 702 8.15 -19.42 -20.44
CA LEU A 702 9.12 -19.50 -21.53
C LEU A 702 9.05 -20.90 -22.12
N ARG A 703 8.83 -21.00 -23.44
CA ARG A 703 8.84 -22.27 -24.16
C ARG A 703 9.72 -22.16 -25.40
N ASP A 704 10.81 -22.89 -25.40
CA ASP A 704 11.76 -22.94 -26.52
C ASP A 704 11.44 -24.09 -27.48
N THR A 705 12.24 -24.26 -28.54
CA THR A 705 12.21 -25.47 -29.37
C THR A 705 12.43 -26.73 -28.53
N ALA A 706 11.76 -27.81 -28.87
CA ALA A 706 12.06 -29.12 -28.31
C ALA A 706 13.46 -29.56 -28.74
N VAL A 707 14.16 -30.24 -27.84
CA VAL A 707 15.52 -30.72 -28.06
C VAL A 707 15.50 -32.24 -28.16
N PRO A 708 16.22 -32.84 -29.13
CA PRO A 708 16.38 -34.29 -29.19
C PRO A 708 16.91 -34.86 -27.86
N VAL A 709 16.25 -35.91 -27.38
CA VAL A 709 16.73 -36.67 -26.22
C VAL A 709 17.88 -37.56 -26.72
N PRO A 710 19.06 -37.54 -26.05
CA PRO A 710 20.15 -38.43 -26.40
C PRO A 710 19.69 -39.90 -26.39
N PRO A 711 20.16 -40.73 -27.34
CA PRO A 711 19.84 -42.15 -27.34
C PRO A 711 20.28 -42.80 -26.03
N ALA A 712 19.58 -43.88 -25.65
CA ALA A 712 19.82 -44.61 -24.41
C ALA A 712 21.08 -45.46 -24.44
#